data_AF-A0A4W2BZA4-F1
#
_entry.id   AF-A0A4W2BZA4-F1
#
_cell.length_a   1.000
_cell.length_b   1.000
_cell.length_c   1.000
_cell.angle_alpha   90.00
_cell.angle_beta   90.00
_cell.angle_gamma   90.00
#
_symmetry.space_group_name_H-M   'P 1'
#
loop_
_entity.id
_entity.type
_entity.pdbx_description
1 polymer ?
#
loop_
_entity_poly.entity_id
_entity_poly.type
_entity_poly.pdbx_seq_one_letter_code
_entity_poly.pdbx_strand_id
1 'polypeptide(L)'
;MKSANICIGRPVLLTSLDGKQEVYTAWPVAGFPGGKVGLSEVAQKNVGVRVGDAIHVQPVLGAVLQAEELDVALSDKNADINEEQLAGCILRKLDGKVVLPGNFLYCTFYGRPCKLQVLRVKGADGTMLRRAQNDSDTAAQGMASELSSRDPSTLDISLQLSQLDLEVPRRPASSSTPYKPDDRMMNKAGGISSDGTQSPGTGSGRGLEEVTGLECSFESAREGSEQPVNEERLLKSPSVGAQSNTDTFYFISSKTRVSFTKNRKNSKDQANQLKVTYDMIGGLNSQLKEIREIIELPLKQPELFKSYGIPPPRGVLLYGPPGTGKTMIARAVANEVGAYVSVINGPEIISKFYGETEARLRQIFAEATLRHPSIIFIDELDALCPKREGAQNEVEKRVVASLLTLMDGIGSEGSEGQVLVLGATNRPHALDAALRRPGRFDKEIEIGVPNAQDRLDILQKLLRRVPHLLTEAELLQLANSAHGYVGADLKALCNEAGLHALRRVLRRQPNLPDSKMAGLVKITLKDFLQGMNDIRPSAMREVAVDVPNVSWSDIGGLENVKLKLKQAVEWPLKHPESFTQMGIQPPKGVLLYGPPGCSKTMIAKALANESGLNFLAIKGPELMNKYVGESERAVREIFRKARAVAPSIIFFDELDALAVERGSSSGAGNVADRVLAQLLTEMDGIEQLKNVTILAATNRPDRIDKALMRPGRIDRIIYVPLPDAATRREILNLQFHSMPINNEVDLNELILQTDTYSGAEIIAVCREAALLALEEDITANCVMKRHFTQALSTVTPRLPESLRRFYEDYQEKSGLHTL
;
A
#
# COMPACT_ATOMS: atom_id res chain seq x y z
N MET A 1 -1.48 -11.85 -59.34
CA MET A 1 -2.59 -12.73 -59.79
C MET A 1 -2.28 -13.36 -61.13
N LYS A 2 -2.48 -12.69 -62.29
CA LYS A 2 -2.14 -13.25 -63.63
C LYS A 2 -0.72 -13.83 -63.70
N SER A 3 0.28 -13.10 -63.20
CA SER A 3 1.70 -13.51 -63.14
C SER A 3 2.02 -14.74 -62.27
N ALA A 4 1.06 -15.25 -61.52
CA ALA A 4 1.24 -16.37 -60.58
C ALA A 4 0.15 -17.46 -60.77
N ASN A 5 -0.61 -17.43 -61.87
CA ASN A 5 -1.74 -18.33 -62.16
C ASN A 5 -2.81 -18.39 -61.04
N ILE A 6 -3.00 -17.28 -60.31
CA ILE A 6 -3.99 -17.18 -59.23
C ILE A 6 -5.31 -16.60 -59.77
N CYS A 7 -6.38 -17.39 -59.68
CA CYS A 7 -7.75 -16.96 -59.92
C CYS A 7 -8.35 -16.19 -58.72
N ILE A 8 -9.33 -15.34 -58.99
CA ILE A 8 -10.09 -14.59 -57.96
C ILE A 8 -10.86 -15.58 -57.07
N GLY A 9 -10.84 -15.36 -55.76
CA GLY A 9 -11.59 -16.15 -54.78
C GLY A 9 -10.99 -17.53 -54.45
N ARG A 10 -9.93 -17.97 -55.14
CA ARG A 10 -9.24 -19.23 -54.80
C ARG A 10 -8.31 -19.07 -53.59
N PRO A 11 -8.10 -20.14 -52.80
CA PRO A 11 -7.08 -20.17 -51.76
C PRO A 11 -5.67 -20.18 -52.34
N VAL A 12 -4.76 -19.51 -51.65
CA VAL A 12 -3.36 -19.25 -52.01
C VAL A 12 -2.51 -19.44 -50.77
N LEU A 13 -1.42 -20.19 -50.91
CA LEU A 13 -0.41 -20.40 -49.88
C LEU A 13 0.58 -19.23 -49.89
N LEU A 14 0.74 -18.60 -48.72
CA LEU A 14 1.79 -17.64 -48.43
C LEU A 14 2.89 -18.36 -47.66
N THR A 15 4.13 -18.29 -48.14
CA THR A 15 5.31 -18.84 -47.46
C THR A 15 6.30 -17.72 -47.15
N SER A 16 6.65 -17.57 -45.87
CA SER A 16 7.69 -16.67 -45.37
C SER A 16 9.09 -17.21 -45.64
N LEU A 17 10.10 -16.34 -45.63
CA LEU A 17 11.52 -16.75 -45.60
C LEU A 17 11.84 -17.59 -44.35
N ASP A 18 11.11 -17.37 -43.24
CA ASP A 18 11.15 -18.16 -42.00
C ASP A 18 10.54 -19.57 -42.13
N GLY A 19 10.07 -19.99 -43.32
CA GLY A 19 9.36 -21.25 -43.54
C GLY A 19 7.93 -21.30 -42.96
N LYS A 20 7.45 -20.21 -42.34
CA LYS A 20 6.06 -20.08 -41.85
C LYS A 20 5.08 -20.04 -43.04
N GLN A 21 4.01 -20.83 -42.97
CA GLN A 21 3.03 -20.99 -44.03
C GLN A 21 1.59 -20.66 -43.56
N GLU A 22 0.84 -19.93 -44.37
CA GLU A 22 -0.58 -19.60 -44.16
C GLU A 22 -1.37 -19.67 -45.48
N VAL A 23 -2.67 -19.97 -45.41
CA VAL A 23 -3.56 -20.00 -46.59
C VAL A 23 -4.62 -18.90 -46.50
N TYR A 24 -4.71 -18.08 -47.55
CA TYR A 24 -5.70 -17.01 -47.68
C TYR A 24 -6.38 -17.01 -49.06
N THR A 25 -7.60 -16.48 -49.13
CA THR A 25 -8.31 -16.29 -50.41
C THR A 25 -7.82 -15.03 -51.13
N ALA A 26 -7.45 -15.16 -52.39
CA ALA A 26 -6.92 -14.03 -53.16
C ALA A 26 -8.04 -13.17 -53.78
N TRP A 27 -8.02 -11.87 -53.47
CA TRP A 27 -8.96 -10.88 -53.99
C TRP A 27 -8.24 -9.72 -54.69
N PRO A 28 -8.77 -9.19 -55.81
CA PRO A 28 -8.25 -7.99 -56.45
C PRO A 28 -8.65 -6.74 -55.67
N VAL A 29 -7.74 -5.76 -55.60
CA VAL A 29 -7.97 -4.43 -55.00
C VAL A 29 -7.49 -3.38 -55.98
N ALA A 30 -8.29 -2.32 -56.19
CA ALA A 30 -7.93 -1.22 -57.07
C ALA A 30 -6.77 -0.38 -56.50
N GLY A 31 -5.91 0.17 -57.37
CA GLY A 31 -4.81 1.05 -56.99
C GLY A 31 -3.54 0.38 -56.44
N PHE A 32 -3.51 -0.95 -56.28
CA PHE A 32 -2.30 -1.65 -55.81
C PHE A 32 -1.26 -1.82 -56.94
N PRO A 33 0.03 -1.49 -56.72
CA PRO A 33 1.07 -1.66 -57.74
C PRO A 33 1.42 -3.13 -57.97
N GLY A 34 1.77 -3.46 -59.23
CA GLY A 34 2.19 -4.80 -59.62
C GLY A 34 3.38 -5.31 -58.79
N GLY A 35 3.36 -6.60 -58.46
CA GLY A 35 4.41 -7.26 -57.66
C GLY A 35 4.25 -7.13 -56.14
N LYS A 36 3.40 -6.23 -55.62
CA LYS A 36 3.10 -6.14 -54.19
C LYS A 36 1.80 -6.88 -53.82
N VAL A 37 1.72 -7.33 -52.57
CA VAL A 37 0.53 -7.99 -51.99
C VAL A 37 0.14 -7.27 -50.71
N GLY A 38 -1.14 -6.88 -50.58
CA GLY A 38 -1.68 -6.36 -49.33
C GLY A 38 -2.05 -7.50 -48.39
N LEU A 39 -1.52 -7.48 -47.16
CA LEU A 39 -1.88 -8.41 -46.09
C LEU A 39 -2.59 -7.68 -44.95
N SER A 40 -3.50 -8.37 -44.26
CA SER A 40 -4.04 -7.89 -42.99
C SER A 40 -2.99 -7.98 -41.88
N GLU A 41 -3.10 -7.16 -40.84
CA GLU A 41 -2.22 -7.25 -39.66
C GLU A 41 -2.17 -8.66 -39.03
N VAL A 42 -3.27 -9.41 -39.11
CA VAL A 42 -3.36 -10.78 -38.61
C VAL A 42 -2.48 -11.72 -39.44
N ALA A 43 -2.66 -11.71 -40.77
CA ALA A 43 -1.83 -12.47 -41.70
C ALA A 43 -0.35 -12.09 -41.55
N GLN A 44 -0.08 -10.80 -41.41
CA GLN A 44 1.27 -10.28 -41.20
C GLN A 44 1.92 -10.85 -39.92
N LYS A 45 1.20 -10.82 -38.79
CA LYS A 45 1.68 -11.32 -37.49
C LYS A 45 1.86 -12.85 -37.46
N ASN A 46 1.03 -13.59 -38.21
CA ASN A 46 1.13 -15.05 -38.32
C ASN A 46 2.26 -15.52 -39.24
N VAL A 47 2.32 -14.99 -40.48
CA VAL A 47 3.40 -15.27 -41.45
C VAL A 47 4.75 -14.73 -40.93
N GLY A 48 4.72 -13.75 -40.02
CA GLY A 48 5.90 -13.24 -39.30
C GLY A 48 6.67 -12.16 -40.07
N VAL A 49 6.01 -11.48 -41.01
CA VAL A 49 6.58 -10.65 -42.06
C VAL A 49 6.43 -9.15 -41.76
N ARG A 50 7.39 -8.31 -42.12
CA ARG A 50 7.32 -6.84 -42.02
C ARG A 50 6.94 -6.20 -43.35
N VAL A 51 6.55 -4.92 -43.31
CA VAL A 51 6.15 -4.19 -44.52
C VAL A 51 7.40 -3.94 -45.37
N GLY A 52 7.53 -4.70 -46.46
CA GLY A 52 8.67 -4.63 -47.38
C GLY A 52 9.39 -5.96 -47.58
N ASP A 53 9.20 -6.95 -46.69
CA ASP A 53 9.88 -8.24 -46.80
C ASP A 53 9.34 -9.06 -47.99
N ALA A 54 10.19 -9.94 -48.53
CA ALA A 54 9.81 -10.85 -49.61
C ALA A 54 8.95 -12.01 -49.10
N ILE A 55 7.90 -12.35 -49.85
CA ILE A 55 6.93 -13.42 -49.52
C ILE A 55 6.74 -14.27 -50.77
N HIS A 56 6.75 -15.60 -50.64
CA HIS A 56 6.42 -16.48 -51.75
C HIS A 56 4.92 -16.80 -51.76
N VAL A 57 4.30 -16.76 -52.94
CA VAL A 57 2.84 -16.75 -53.11
C VAL A 57 2.44 -17.75 -54.19
N GLN A 58 1.80 -18.85 -53.81
CA GLN A 58 1.51 -19.99 -54.69
C GLN A 58 0.02 -20.38 -54.64
N PRO A 59 -0.64 -20.69 -55.77
CA PRO A 59 -2.01 -21.19 -55.75
C PRO A 59 -2.07 -22.57 -55.06
N VAL A 60 -3.04 -22.77 -54.17
CA VAL A 60 -3.27 -24.10 -53.56
C VAL A 60 -3.83 -25.05 -54.63
N LEU A 61 -3.13 -26.16 -54.87
CA LEU A 61 -3.53 -27.20 -55.84
C LEU A 61 -4.11 -28.45 -55.14
N GLY A 62 -3.74 -28.69 -53.88
CA GLY A 62 -4.27 -29.77 -53.06
C GLY A 62 -5.76 -29.65 -52.73
N ALA A 63 -6.34 -30.75 -52.24
CA ALA A 63 -7.75 -30.80 -51.87
C ALA A 63 -8.04 -29.94 -50.63
N VAL A 64 -9.12 -29.17 -50.68
CA VAL A 64 -9.59 -28.34 -49.55
C VAL A 64 -10.84 -29.01 -48.97
N LEU A 65 -10.67 -29.68 -47.83
CA LEU A 65 -11.67 -30.56 -47.22
C LEU A 65 -12.18 -30.01 -45.88
N GLN A 66 -13.31 -30.53 -45.41
CA GLN A 66 -13.91 -30.05 -44.17
C GLN A 66 -13.16 -30.60 -42.94
N ALA A 67 -12.89 -29.73 -41.97
CA ALA A 67 -12.44 -30.15 -40.64
C ALA A 67 -13.60 -30.79 -39.86
N GLU A 68 -13.38 -31.98 -39.30
CA GLU A 68 -14.32 -32.63 -38.37
C GLU A 68 -14.12 -32.09 -36.96
N GLU A 69 -12.87 -32.05 -36.48
CA GLU A 69 -12.52 -31.64 -35.12
C GLU A 69 -11.33 -30.66 -35.13
N LEU A 70 -11.40 -29.62 -34.31
CA LEU A 70 -10.44 -28.51 -34.25
C LEU A 70 -10.05 -28.21 -32.80
N ASP A 71 -8.81 -28.52 -32.42
CA ASP A 71 -8.29 -28.21 -31.08
C ASP A 71 -7.66 -26.81 -31.04
N VAL A 72 -8.12 -26.00 -30.10
CA VAL A 72 -7.74 -24.59 -29.97
C VAL A 72 -7.31 -24.26 -28.54
N ALA A 73 -6.19 -23.57 -28.38
CA ALA A 73 -5.77 -22.99 -27.10
C ALA A 73 -6.04 -21.49 -27.06
N LEU A 74 -6.52 -20.98 -25.92
CA LEU A 74 -6.60 -19.54 -25.65
C LEU A 74 -5.21 -18.99 -25.28
N SER A 75 -4.81 -17.87 -25.88
CA SER A 75 -3.48 -17.26 -25.66
C SER A 75 -3.43 -16.34 -24.43
N ASP A 76 -4.57 -15.93 -23.90
CA ASP A 76 -4.71 -14.80 -22.97
C ASP A 76 -5.41 -15.19 -21.64
N LYS A 77 -5.18 -14.39 -20.59
CA LYS A 77 -5.54 -14.67 -19.18
C LYS A 77 -7.05 -14.58 -18.84
N ASN A 78 -7.93 -15.02 -19.73
CA ASN A 78 -9.39 -14.96 -19.53
C ASN A 78 -9.94 -16.37 -19.25
N ALA A 79 -10.04 -16.74 -17.98
CA ALA A 79 -10.55 -18.07 -17.56
C ALA A 79 -12.08 -18.20 -17.74
N ASP A 80 -12.80 -17.07 -17.65
CA ASP A 80 -14.25 -16.98 -17.44
C ASP A 80 -15.02 -16.64 -18.73
N ILE A 81 -14.60 -17.20 -19.86
CA ILE A 81 -15.34 -17.14 -21.12
C ILE A 81 -16.14 -18.43 -21.28
N ASN A 82 -17.45 -18.32 -21.50
CA ASN A 82 -18.30 -19.49 -21.78
C ASN A 82 -17.87 -20.15 -23.09
N GLU A 83 -17.32 -21.36 -22.99
CA GLU A 83 -16.72 -22.11 -24.09
C GLU A 83 -17.72 -22.44 -25.20
N GLU A 84 -18.98 -22.75 -24.88
CA GLU A 84 -20.02 -23.05 -25.88
C GLU A 84 -20.34 -21.81 -26.74
N GLN A 85 -20.47 -20.64 -26.10
CA GLN A 85 -20.72 -19.38 -26.79
C GLN A 85 -19.51 -18.95 -27.64
N LEU A 86 -18.29 -19.21 -27.14
CA LEU A 86 -17.06 -18.93 -27.89
C LEU A 86 -16.93 -19.86 -29.11
N ALA A 87 -17.25 -21.16 -28.98
CA ALA A 87 -17.31 -22.09 -30.10
C ALA A 87 -18.34 -21.64 -31.16
N GLY A 88 -19.54 -21.26 -30.73
CA GLY A 88 -20.56 -20.69 -31.62
C GLY A 88 -20.11 -19.40 -32.32
N CYS A 89 -19.31 -18.56 -31.65
CA CYS A 89 -18.73 -17.35 -32.25
C CYS A 89 -17.61 -17.68 -33.25
N ILE A 90 -16.74 -18.63 -32.93
CA ILE A 90 -15.69 -19.16 -33.82
C ILE A 90 -16.30 -19.70 -35.11
N LEU A 91 -17.29 -20.60 -35.00
CA LEU A 91 -17.95 -21.20 -36.15
C LEU A 91 -18.64 -20.14 -37.02
N ARG A 92 -19.36 -19.16 -36.44
CA ARG A 92 -20.02 -18.10 -37.20
C ARG A 92 -19.07 -17.07 -37.86
N LYS A 93 -17.87 -16.84 -37.31
CA LYS A 93 -16.93 -15.81 -37.82
C LYS A 93 -15.77 -16.35 -38.65
N LEU A 94 -15.52 -17.66 -38.58
CA LEU A 94 -14.39 -18.31 -39.25
C LEU A 94 -14.83 -19.44 -40.22
N ASP A 95 -16.13 -19.61 -40.46
CA ASP A 95 -16.68 -20.48 -41.53
C ASP A 95 -15.99 -20.19 -42.88
N GLY A 96 -15.63 -21.25 -43.60
CA GLY A 96 -14.91 -21.18 -44.88
C GLY A 96 -13.42 -20.83 -44.79
N LYS A 97 -12.86 -20.52 -43.61
CA LYS A 97 -11.42 -20.27 -43.47
C LYS A 97 -10.62 -21.57 -43.39
N VAL A 98 -9.56 -21.64 -44.20
CA VAL A 98 -8.55 -22.70 -44.13
C VAL A 98 -7.68 -22.50 -42.88
N VAL A 99 -7.34 -23.60 -42.20
CA VAL A 99 -6.54 -23.60 -40.96
C VAL A 99 -5.37 -24.58 -41.04
N LEU A 100 -4.23 -24.15 -40.49
CA LEU A 100 -3.01 -24.96 -40.33
C LEU A 100 -2.62 -25.03 -38.84
N PRO A 101 -2.11 -26.18 -38.36
CA PRO A 101 -1.74 -26.35 -36.95
C PRO A 101 -0.52 -25.51 -36.57
N GLY A 102 -0.67 -24.71 -35.52
CA GLY A 102 0.34 -23.80 -34.99
C GLY A 102 0.03 -22.32 -35.15
N ASN A 103 -0.88 -21.97 -36.07
CA ASN A 103 -1.20 -20.58 -36.43
C ASN A 103 -2.21 -19.94 -35.47
N PHE A 104 -2.29 -18.61 -35.45
CA PHE A 104 -3.21 -17.89 -34.57
C PHE A 104 -4.47 -17.42 -35.30
N LEU A 105 -5.62 -17.78 -34.74
CA LEU A 105 -6.93 -17.26 -35.11
C LEU A 105 -7.27 -16.06 -34.23
N TYR A 106 -7.91 -15.06 -34.82
CA TYR A 106 -8.34 -13.84 -34.13
C TYR A 106 -9.85 -13.69 -34.30
N CYS A 107 -10.57 -13.58 -33.19
CA CYS A 107 -12.03 -13.47 -33.16
C CYS A 107 -12.46 -12.42 -32.13
N THR A 108 -13.49 -11.62 -32.42
CA THR A 108 -14.05 -10.65 -31.47
C THR A 108 -15.26 -11.23 -30.74
N PHE A 109 -15.16 -11.39 -29.43
CA PHE A 109 -16.22 -11.94 -28.57
C PHE A 109 -16.68 -10.86 -27.58
N TYR A 110 -17.97 -10.49 -27.63
CA TYR A 110 -18.55 -9.35 -26.87
C TYR A 110 -17.65 -8.10 -26.84
N GLY A 111 -17.21 -7.66 -28.03
CA GLY A 111 -16.34 -6.47 -28.21
C GLY A 111 -14.85 -6.69 -27.88
N ARG A 112 -14.48 -7.76 -27.17
CA ARG A 112 -13.08 -8.06 -26.82
C ARG A 112 -12.40 -8.86 -27.94
N PRO A 113 -11.17 -8.50 -28.38
CA PRO A 113 -10.39 -9.34 -29.28
C PRO A 113 -9.81 -10.53 -28.51
N CYS A 114 -10.05 -11.75 -28.99
CA CYS A 114 -9.53 -12.99 -28.43
C CYS A 114 -8.50 -13.59 -29.40
N LYS A 115 -7.29 -13.87 -28.89
CA LYS A 115 -6.25 -14.59 -29.63
C LYS A 115 -6.29 -16.09 -29.29
N LEU A 116 -6.43 -16.89 -30.33
CA LEU A 116 -6.63 -18.34 -30.29
C LEU A 116 -5.49 -19.00 -31.06
N GLN A 117 -4.95 -20.13 -30.61
CA GLN A 117 -3.92 -20.89 -31.34
C GLN A 117 -4.45 -22.27 -31.72
N VAL A 118 -4.38 -22.62 -33.01
CA VAL A 118 -4.73 -23.97 -33.48
C VAL A 118 -3.62 -24.94 -33.07
N LEU A 119 -3.96 -26.03 -32.36
CA LEU A 119 -2.99 -27.06 -31.96
C LEU A 119 -3.00 -28.27 -32.89
N ARG A 120 -4.20 -28.73 -33.26
CA ARG A 120 -4.44 -29.92 -34.09
C ARG A 120 -5.70 -29.70 -34.92
N VAL A 121 -5.69 -30.22 -36.15
CA VAL A 121 -6.86 -30.28 -37.03
C VAL A 121 -7.07 -31.73 -37.48
N LYS A 122 -8.31 -32.21 -37.44
CA LYS A 122 -8.70 -33.53 -37.93
C LYS A 122 -9.62 -33.37 -39.14
N GLY A 123 -9.26 -33.97 -40.26
CA GLY A 123 -10.07 -33.96 -41.49
C GLY A 123 -11.23 -34.96 -41.45
N ALA A 124 -12.23 -34.74 -42.29
CA ALA A 124 -13.28 -35.73 -42.55
C ALA A 124 -12.73 -37.09 -43.06
N ASP A 125 -11.53 -37.10 -43.64
CA ASP A 125 -10.79 -38.30 -44.09
C ASP A 125 -10.18 -39.10 -42.91
N GLY A 126 -10.36 -38.65 -41.66
CA GLY A 126 -9.78 -39.25 -40.46
C GLY A 126 -8.29 -38.92 -40.22
N THR A 127 -7.61 -38.33 -41.21
CA THR A 127 -6.22 -37.88 -41.07
C THR A 127 -6.10 -36.68 -40.11
N MET A 128 -5.08 -36.71 -39.25
CA MET A 128 -4.80 -35.65 -38.27
C MET A 128 -3.55 -34.88 -38.63
N LEU A 129 -3.65 -33.56 -38.73
CA LEU A 129 -2.50 -32.65 -38.79
C LEU A 129 -2.21 -32.11 -37.39
N ARG A 130 -1.05 -32.48 -36.84
CA ARG A 130 -0.46 -31.92 -35.62
C ARG A 130 0.89 -31.31 -35.98
N ARG A 131 1.21 -30.14 -35.41
CA ARG A 131 2.54 -29.54 -35.52
C ARG A 131 3.57 -30.41 -34.79
N ALA A 132 4.67 -30.75 -35.45
CA ALA A 132 5.83 -31.35 -34.78
C ALA A 132 6.35 -30.38 -33.71
N GLN A 133 6.50 -30.87 -32.47
CA GLN A 133 7.07 -30.12 -31.36
C GLN A 133 8.48 -30.63 -31.10
N ASN A 134 9.41 -29.72 -30.84
CA ASN A 134 10.74 -30.09 -30.35
C ASN A 134 10.61 -30.41 -28.86
N ASP A 135 10.54 -31.69 -28.51
CA ASP A 135 10.45 -32.13 -27.12
C ASP A 135 11.85 -32.06 -26.46
N SER A 136 12.14 -30.93 -25.79
CA SER A 136 13.40 -30.69 -25.07
C SER A 136 13.19 -30.20 -23.63
N ASP A 137 12.05 -30.50 -23.02
CA ASP A 137 11.57 -29.91 -21.75
C ASP A 137 11.04 -30.95 -20.73
N THR A 138 11.51 -32.22 -20.77
CA THR A 138 11.01 -33.27 -19.83
C THR A 138 12.03 -34.33 -19.38
N ALA A 139 13.33 -34.00 -19.26
CA ALA A 139 14.36 -34.99 -18.85
C ALA A 139 15.53 -34.43 -18.02
N ALA A 140 15.26 -33.68 -16.94
CA ALA A 140 16.32 -33.08 -16.11
C ALA A 140 15.97 -32.91 -14.61
N GLN A 141 15.48 -33.95 -13.93
CA GLN A 141 15.45 -34.01 -12.46
C GLN A 141 15.89 -35.40 -11.97
N GLY A 142 17.17 -35.53 -11.61
CA GLY A 142 17.74 -36.76 -11.08
C GLY A 142 19.23 -36.63 -10.76
N MET A 143 19.56 -36.72 -9.47
CA MET A 143 20.92 -36.65 -8.88
C MET A 143 21.67 -35.32 -9.03
N ALA A 144 22.64 -35.12 -8.13
CA ALA A 144 23.50 -33.94 -8.04
C ALA A 144 24.84 -34.32 -7.38
N SER A 145 25.96 -33.78 -7.89
CA SER A 145 27.04 -33.17 -7.09
C SER A 145 28.09 -32.49 -7.99
N GLU A 146 28.91 -31.65 -7.35
CA GLU A 146 30.31 -31.30 -7.66
C GLU A 146 30.76 -30.84 -9.07
N LEU A 147 31.11 -29.54 -9.10
CA LEU A 147 32.40 -28.99 -9.57
C LEU A 147 32.91 -29.22 -11.01
N SER A 148 32.94 -28.08 -11.72
CA SER A 148 34.12 -27.50 -12.40
C SER A 148 34.26 -27.55 -13.94
N SER A 149 33.86 -26.42 -14.54
CA SER A 149 34.62 -25.67 -15.56
C SER A 149 34.54 -26.07 -17.04
N ARG A 150 34.63 -25.00 -17.87
CA ARG A 150 34.95 -24.94 -19.31
C ARG A 150 33.90 -25.39 -20.33
N ASP A 151 33.30 -24.39 -20.98
CA ASP A 151 32.98 -24.39 -22.42
C ASP A 151 34.20 -24.89 -23.25
N PRO A 152 34.06 -25.53 -24.45
CA PRO A 152 33.22 -24.99 -25.53
C PRO A 152 32.59 -25.95 -26.59
N SER A 153 31.75 -25.35 -27.43
CA SER A 153 31.59 -25.58 -28.89
C SER A 153 31.28 -26.96 -29.51
N THR A 154 30.07 -27.04 -30.09
CA THR A 154 29.74 -27.54 -31.45
C THR A 154 29.94 -29.01 -31.88
N LEU A 155 28.89 -29.57 -32.51
CA LEU A 155 28.80 -30.82 -33.32
C LEU A 155 28.96 -32.11 -32.47
N ASP A 156 28.10 -33.12 -32.54
CA ASP A 156 27.51 -33.75 -33.73
C ASP A 156 26.25 -34.56 -33.35
N ILE A 157 25.17 -34.57 -34.16
CA ILE A 157 23.99 -35.45 -33.97
C ILE A 157 23.68 -36.18 -35.29
N SER A 158 24.64 -37.00 -35.70
CA SER A 158 24.62 -37.81 -36.93
C SER A 158 24.59 -39.33 -36.65
N LEU A 159 24.52 -39.73 -35.36
CA LEU A 159 24.86 -41.09 -34.89
C LEU A 159 23.76 -41.83 -34.11
N GLN A 160 22.51 -41.36 -34.12
CA GLN A 160 21.38 -42.02 -33.40
C GLN A 160 20.25 -42.54 -34.32
N LEU A 161 20.43 -42.55 -35.64
CA LEU A 161 19.48 -43.11 -36.62
C LEU A 161 19.65 -44.63 -36.84
N SER A 162 20.17 -45.37 -35.84
CA SER A 162 20.60 -46.77 -35.98
C SER A 162 19.96 -47.71 -34.95
N GLN A 163 18.63 -47.73 -34.90
CA GLN A 163 17.83 -48.87 -34.42
C GLN A 163 16.42 -48.84 -35.03
N LEU A 164 15.91 -50.02 -35.37
CA LEU A 164 14.68 -50.30 -36.12
C LEU A 164 13.51 -50.57 -35.11
N ASP A 165 12.25 -50.89 -35.46
CA ASP A 165 11.76 -51.66 -36.62
C ASP A 165 10.26 -51.46 -36.94
N LEU A 166 9.77 -52.19 -37.95
CA LEU A 166 8.42 -52.15 -38.53
C LEU A 166 7.47 -53.24 -38.00
N GLU A 167 6.15 -52.96 -37.96
CA GLU A 167 5.10 -53.99 -38.14
C GLU A 167 3.87 -53.48 -38.94
N VAL A 168 3.48 -54.25 -39.98
CA VAL A 168 2.37 -54.07 -40.94
C VAL A 168 2.13 -55.47 -41.54
N PRO A 169 0.91 -56.05 -41.67
CA PRO A 169 -0.27 -55.51 -42.41
C PRO A 169 -1.61 -55.73 -41.63
N ARG A 170 -2.88 -55.81 -42.12
CA ARG A 170 -3.53 -56.24 -43.40
C ARG A 170 -4.74 -55.36 -43.82
N ARG A 171 -5.84 -55.97 -44.29
CA ARG A 171 -6.93 -55.48 -45.18
C ARG A 171 -8.18 -56.41 -44.99
N PRO A 172 -9.38 -56.26 -45.64
CA PRO A 172 -9.71 -55.44 -46.85
C PRO A 172 -11.12 -54.78 -46.96
N ALA A 173 -11.32 -54.02 -48.06
CA ALA A 173 -12.57 -53.80 -48.84
C ALA A 173 -13.78 -53.08 -48.17
N SER A 174 -14.70 -52.40 -48.88
CA SER A 174 -14.76 -51.93 -50.28
C SER A 174 -15.79 -50.77 -50.46
N SER A 175 -15.73 -50.11 -51.61
CA SER A 175 -16.57 -48.99 -52.09
C SER A 175 -18.10 -49.19 -52.15
N SER A 176 -18.88 -48.10 -51.95
CA SER A 176 -19.97 -47.69 -52.86
C SER A 176 -20.62 -46.31 -52.56
N THR A 177 -20.80 -45.49 -53.60
CA THR A 177 -21.86 -44.46 -53.77
C THR A 177 -23.14 -45.14 -54.34
N PRO A 178 -24.36 -44.54 -54.51
CA PRO A 178 -24.67 -43.10 -54.71
C PRO A 178 -26.03 -42.50 -54.19
N TYR A 179 -26.04 -41.16 -53.97
CA TYR A 179 -26.99 -40.11 -54.45
C TYR A 179 -28.56 -40.18 -54.33
N LYS A 180 -29.17 -38.97 -54.15
CA LYS A 180 -30.57 -38.53 -54.51
C LYS A 180 -31.74 -38.72 -53.46
N PRO A 181 -32.92 -38.05 -53.57
CA PRO A 181 -33.14 -36.66 -53.06
C PRO A 181 -34.50 -36.34 -52.36
N ASP A 182 -34.73 -35.04 -52.08
CA ASP A 182 -35.98 -34.23 -52.09
C ASP A 182 -37.23 -34.50 -51.19
N ASP A 183 -37.43 -33.59 -50.21
CA ASP A 183 -38.51 -32.56 -50.10
C ASP A 183 -40.00 -32.90 -49.74
N ARG A 184 -40.63 -31.93 -49.03
CA ARG A 184 -42.08 -31.64 -48.77
C ARG A 184 -42.98 -32.55 -47.89
N MET A 185 -43.70 -31.88 -46.97
CA MET A 185 -45.11 -31.47 -47.22
C MET A 185 -45.60 -30.30 -46.34
N MET A 186 -46.83 -29.79 -46.57
CA MET A 186 -47.35 -28.48 -46.10
C MET A 186 -48.77 -28.57 -45.51
N ASN A 187 -49.19 -27.56 -44.73
CA ASN A 187 -50.51 -26.85 -44.76
C ASN A 187 -50.50 -25.69 -43.73
N LYS A 188 -50.86 -24.43 -44.05
CA LYS A 188 -52.20 -23.79 -44.19
C LYS A 188 -53.05 -23.81 -42.90
N ALA A 189 -53.67 -22.73 -42.40
CA ALA A 189 -53.87 -21.33 -42.88
C ALA A 189 -53.72 -20.32 -41.69
N GLY A 190 -54.05 -19.01 -41.69
CA GLY A 190 -54.81 -18.14 -42.63
C GLY A 190 -54.45 -16.63 -42.48
N GLY A 191 -55.40 -15.72 -42.16
CA GLY A 191 -55.14 -14.26 -42.06
C GLY A 191 -56.35 -13.40 -41.59
N ILE A 192 -56.34 -12.08 -41.95
CA ILE A 192 -57.25 -10.95 -41.56
C ILE A 192 -56.79 -10.25 -40.23
N SER A 193 -56.10 -9.09 -40.24
CA SER A 193 -56.49 -7.65 -40.47
C SER A 193 -56.65 -6.88 -39.12
N SER A 194 -56.58 -5.55 -39.00
CA SER A 194 -56.31 -4.45 -39.95
C SER A 194 -56.00 -3.12 -39.21
N ASP A 195 -55.01 -2.37 -39.74
CA ASP A 195 -54.90 -0.89 -39.83
C ASP A 195 -54.99 0.02 -38.56
N GLY A 196 -54.39 1.22 -38.63
CA GLY A 196 -54.35 2.20 -37.54
C GLY A 196 -53.26 3.29 -37.66
N THR A 197 -53.41 4.21 -38.62
CA THR A 197 -52.45 5.32 -38.87
C THR A 197 -52.81 6.59 -38.06
N GLN A 198 -51.84 7.30 -37.45
CA GLN A 198 -51.68 8.79 -37.53
C GLN A 198 -50.62 9.41 -36.57
N SER A 199 -49.99 10.50 -37.07
CA SER A 199 -49.26 11.58 -36.37
C SER A 199 -50.18 12.84 -36.32
N PRO A 200 -49.83 14.05 -35.78
CA PRO A 200 -48.54 14.60 -35.32
C PRO A 200 -48.65 15.24 -33.90
N GLY A 201 -48.02 16.35 -33.46
CA GLY A 201 -47.09 17.29 -34.12
C GLY A 201 -46.58 18.47 -33.27
N THR A 202 -45.38 18.96 -33.62
CA THR A 202 -44.81 20.32 -33.56
C THR A 202 -45.38 21.42 -32.64
N GLY A 203 -44.48 22.05 -31.87
CA GLY A 203 -44.56 23.44 -31.37
C GLY A 203 -43.16 23.98 -31.06
N SER A 204 -42.84 25.24 -31.39
CA SER A 204 -41.45 25.76 -31.41
C SER A 204 -41.22 27.03 -30.58
N GLY A 205 -39.99 27.22 -30.10
CA GLY A 205 -39.52 28.45 -29.45
C GLY A 205 -38.02 28.70 -29.73
N ARG A 206 -37.66 29.97 -29.93
CA ARG A 206 -36.26 30.48 -30.07
C ARG A 206 -35.84 31.12 -28.73
N GLY A 207 -34.58 31.30 -28.36
CA GLY A 207 -33.27 31.01 -28.99
C GLY A 207 -32.19 31.96 -28.39
N LEU A 208 -30.89 31.77 -28.72
CA LEU A 208 -29.71 32.54 -28.24
C LEU A 208 -29.35 32.28 -26.74
N GLU A 209 -28.09 32.22 -26.28
CA GLU A 209 -26.74 32.31 -26.89
C GLU A 209 -25.79 31.21 -26.35
N GLU A 210 -24.69 30.95 -27.07
CA GLU A 210 -23.34 30.42 -26.69
C GLU A 210 -22.77 29.62 -27.89
N VAL A 211 -21.50 29.60 -28.33
CA VAL A 211 -20.21 30.31 -28.13
C VAL A 211 -19.13 29.27 -28.52
N THR A 212 -18.48 29.46 -29.69
CA THR A 212 -17.28 28.72 -30.20
C THR A 212 -17.36 27.20 -30.44
N GLY A 213 -16.74 26.62 -31.46
CA GLY A 213 -15.98 27.18 -32.61
C GLY A 213 -15.51 26.04 -33.55
N LEU A 214 -15.24 26.34 -34.84
CA LEU A 214 -14.88 25.36 -35.87
C LEU A 214 -13.42 25.48 -36.36
N GLU A 215 -12.89 24.33 -36.80
CA GLU A 215 -11.93 24.05 -37.89
C GLU A 215 -10.72 24.97 -38.18
N CYS A 216 -9.53 24.35 -38.09
CA CYS A 216 -8.35 24.46 -38.98
C CYS A 216 -7.36 23.34 -38.60
N SER A 217 -6.39 22.86 -39.40
CA SER A 217 -5.95 23.21 -40.77
C SER A 217 -5.04 22.10 -41.38
N PHE A 218 -4.90 22.12 -42.70
CA PHE A 218 -3.65 22.11 -43.53
C PHE A 218 -2.27 22.01 -42.81
N GLU A 219 -1.16 21.49 -43.38
CA GLU A 219 -0.86 20.67 -44.59
C GLU A 219 0.65 20.25 -44.62
N SER A 220 1.20 19.89 -45.80
CA SER A 220 2.62 19.55 -46.15
C SER A 220 3.15 18.17 -45.67
N ALA A 221 3.74 17.27 -46.47
CA ALA A 221 4.73 17.31 -47.57
C ALA A 221 6.21 17.15 -47.05
N ARG A 222 7.15 16.46 -47.73
CA ARG A 222 7.17 15.84 -49.08
C ARG A 222 8.24 14.73 -49.26
N GLU A 223 8.42 14.29 -50.51
CA GLU A 223 9.45 13.42 -51.12
C GLU A 223 10.92 13.75 -50.70
N GLY A 224 11.95 12.91 -50.91
CA GLY A 224 12.03 11.56 -51.53
C GLY A 224 13.47 11.20 -51.97
N SER A 225 13.61 10.29 -52.97
CA SER A 225 14.84 9.88 -53.70
C SER A 225 15.81 8.90 -52.98
N GLU A 226 16.56 7.99 -53.64
CA GLU A 226 16.39 7.40 -54.99
C GLU A 226 17.08 6.01 -55.14
N GLN A 227 16.93 5.40 -56.32
CA GLN A 227 17.55 4.13 -56.81
C GLN A 227 19.07 4.31 -57.07
N PRO A 228 19.93 3.25 -57.24
CA PRO A 228 19.71 2.16 -58.22
C PRO A 228 20.37 0.74 -58.08
N VAL A 229 19.66 -0.26 -58.64
CA VAL A 229 20.11 -1.29 -59.63
C VAL A 229 21.16 -2.38 -59.30
N ASN A 230 20.84 -3.61 -59.76
CA ASN A 230 21.66 -4.85 -59.89
C ASN A 230 22.18 -5.48 -58.58
N GLU A 231 22.19 -6.81 -58.40
CA GLU A 231 22.69 -7.86 -59.31
C GLU A 231 21.85 -9.16 -59.34
N GLU A 232 22.02 -9.94 -60.41
CA GLU A 232 21.68 -11.37 -60.43
C GLU A 232 22.84 -12.22 -59.90
N ARG A 233 22.64 -13.05 -58.86
CA ARG A 233 22.95 -14.51 -58.89
C ARG A 233 22.76 -15.29 -57.58
N LEU A 234 22.60 -16.61 -57.78
CA LEU A 234 22.97 -17.72 -56.87
C LEU A 234 22.23 -17.88 -55.53
N LEU A 235 21.03 -18.45 -55.65
CA LEU A 235 20.58 -19.67 -54.94
C LEU A 235 21.51 -20.27 -53.87
N LYS A 236 20.98 -20.44 -52.65
CA LYS A 236 21.07 -21.70 -51.87
C LYS A 236 19.88 -21.80 -50.91
N SER A 237 19.24 -22.97 -50.87
CA SER A 237 17.98 -23.20 -50.15
C SER A 237 18.20 -23.86 -48.78
N PRO A 238 17.62 -23.34 -47.68
CA PRO A 238 17.45 -24.12 -46.46
C PRO A 238 16.24 -25.06 -46.59
N SER A 239 16.46 -26.37 -46.43
CA SER A 239 15.44 -27.40 -46.64
C SER A 239 15.13 -28.19 -45.36
N VAL A 240 14.19 -27.68 -44.54
CA VAL A 240 13.46 -28.46 -43.53
C VAL A 240 12.02 -27.94 -43.44
N GLY A 241 11.02 -28.81 -43.54
CA GLY A 241 9.67 -28.58 -43.00
C GLY A 241 8.64 -27.79 -43.85
N ALA A 242 8.93 -27.43 -45.10
CA ALA A 242 7.90 -26.82 -45.96
C ALA A 242 6.85 -27.85 -46.42
N GLN A 243 5.56 -27.59 -46.16
CA GLN A 243 4.46 -28.40 -46.69
C GLN A 243 4.31 -28.18 -48.20
N SER A 244 3.84 -29.21 -48.92
CA SER A 244 3.76 -29.20 -50.38
C SER A 244 2.44 -28.59 -50.87
N ASN A 245 2.44 -27.97 -52.06
CA ASN A 245 1.21 -27.42 -52.66
C ASN A 245 0.15 -28.49 -53.00
N THR A 246 0.53 -29.77 -52.92
CA THR A 246 -0.33 -30.94 -53.13
C THR A 246 -0.91 -31.52 -51.84
N ASP A 247 -0.54 -31.00 -50.67
CA ASP A 247 -1.03 -31.50 -49.37
C ASP A 247 -2.53 -31.18 -49.17
N THR A 248 -3.21 -31.96 -48.31
CA THR A 248 -4.64 -31.75 -48.00
C THR A 248 -4.81 -30.62 -46.99
N PHE A 249 -5.60 -29.61 -47.36
CA PHE A 249 -5.90 -28.44 -46.52
C PHE A 249 -7.30 -28.56 -45.90
N TYR A 250 -7.47 -28.06 -44.67
CA TYR A 250 -8.74 -28.15 -43.96
C TYR A 250 -9.38 -26.79 -43.72
N PHE A 251 -10.69 -26.66 -43.99
CA PHE A 251 -11.47 -25.46 -43.67
C PHE A 251 -12.45 -25.71 -42.51
N ILE A 252 -12.66 -24.67 -41.71
CA ILE A 252 -13.69 -24.65 -40.66
C ILE A 252 -15.06 -24.54 -41.34
N SER A 253 -16.00 -25.38 -40.93
CA SER A 253 -17.40 -25.28 -41.33
C SER A 253 -18.30 -25.33 -40.10
N SER A 254 -19.53 -24.85 -40.22
CA SER A 254 -20.56 -24.85 -39.18
C SER A 254 -20.90 -26.22 -38.55
N LYS A 255 -20.37 -27.35 -39.05
CA LYS A 255 -20.45 -28.68 -38.41
C LYS A 255 -19.16 -29.14 -37.69
N THR A 256 -18.07 -28.38 -37.77
CA THR A 256 -16.78 -28.70 -37.13
C THR A 256 -16.92 -28.62 -35.61
N ARG A 257 -16.46 -29.64 -34.88
CA ARG A 257 -16.42 -29.64 -33.41
C ARG A 257 -15.19 -28.87 -32.94
N VAL A 258 -15.36 -27.84 -32.11
CA VAL A 258 -14.26 -27.04 -31.57
C VAL A 258 -14.01 -27.44 -30.12
N SER A 259 -12.80 -27.91 -29.82
CA SER A 259 -12.38 -28.34 -28.49
C SER A 259 -11.34 -27.38 -27.90
N PHE A 260 -11.63 -26.81 -26.73
CA PHE A 260 -10.71 -25.88 -26.06
C PHE A 260 -9.71 -26.63 -25.20
N THR A 261 -8.47 -26.74 -25.69
CA THR A 261 -7.36 -27.21 -24.86
C THR A 261 -6.91 -26.06 -23.96
N LYS A 262 -7.50 -25.98 -22.75
CA LYS A 262 -6.97 -25.15 -21.67
C LYS A 262 -5.56 -25.64 -21.31
N ASN A 263 -4.55 -24.95 -21.83
CA ASN A 263 -3.14 -25.15 -21.50
C ASN A 263 -2.94 -24.95 -19.99
N ARG A 264 -3.05 -26.04 -19.21
CA ARG A 264 -2.65 -26.10 -17.80
C ARG A 264 -1.11 -26.06 -17.70
N LYS A 265 -0.50 -24.95 -18.16
CA LYS A 265 0.86 -24.56 -17.75
C LYS A 265 0.82 -24.28 -16.25
N ASN A 266 1.10 -25.32 -15.48
CA ASN A 266 1.19 -25.40 -14.02
C ASN A 266 0.54 -24.23 -13.25
N SER A 267 -0.79 -24.15 -13.28
CA SER A 267 -1.53 -23.14 -12.49
C SER A 267 -1.35 -23.34 -10.99
N LYS A 268 -0.98 -24.56 -10.54
CA LYS A 268 -0.51 -24.82 -9.16
C LYS A 268 0.80 -24.10 -8.82
N ASP A 269 1.71 -23.93 -9.78
CA ASP A 269 3.01 -23.29 -9.53
C ASP A 269 2.89 -21.76 -9.55
N GLN A 270 2.12 -21.19 -10.50
CA GLN A 270 1.83 -19.75 -10.49
C GLN A 270 0.99 -19.33 -9.27
N ALA A 271 0.07 -20.19 -8.79
CA ALA A 271 -0.66 -19.95 -7.54
C ALA A 271 0.18 -20.15 -6.26
N ASN A 272 1.39 -20.70 -6.35
CA ASN A 272 2.31 -20.85 -5.21
C ASN A 272 3.26 -19.66 -5.03
N GLN A 273 3.52 -18.84 -6.06
CA GLN A 273 4.59 -17.83 -6.03
C GLN A 273 4.37 -16.64 -5.08
N LEU A 274 3.16 -16.42 -4.55
CA LEU A 274 2.85 -15.31 -3.63
C LEU A 274 1.95 -15.71 -2.44
N LYS A 275 2.02 -16.97 -1.98
CA LYS A 275 1.38 -17.35 -0.70
C LYS A 275 2.14 -16.72 0.46
N VAL A 276 1.42 -15.95 1.29
CA VAL A 276 1.95 -15.38 2.53
C VAL A 276 1.78 -16.42 3.63
N THR A 277 2.87 -16.82 4.29
CA THR A 277 2.87 -17.68 5.50
C THR A 277 3.22 -16.83 6.72
N TYR A 278 3.04 -17.35 7.94
CA TYR A 278 3.40 -16.60 9.15
C TYR A 278 4.92 -16.33 9.23
N ASP A 279 5.76 -17.13 8.56
CA ASP A 279 7.21 -16.87 8.41
C ASP A 279 7.53 -15.48 7.82
N MET A 280 6.58 -14.88 7.09
CA MET A 280 6.73 -13.56 6.48
C MET A 280 6.26 -12.42 7.39
N ILE A 281 5.71 -12.72 8.57
CA ILE A 281 5.20 -11.75 9.55
C ILE A 281 6.19 -11.66 10.71
N GLY A 282 6.64 -10.45 11.03
CA GLY A 282 7.58 -10.20 12.11
C GLY A 282 6.93 -9.68 13.39
N GLY A 283 7.55 -10.00 14.53
CA GLY A 283 7.35 -9.36 15.85
C GLY A 283 6.09 -9.75 16.62
N LEU A 284 4.94 -9.88 15.95
CA LEU A 284 3.60 -10.01 16.56
C LEU A 284 3.31 -11.40 17.19
N ASN A 285 4.29 -12.03 17.83
CA ASN A 285 4.23 -13.41 18.29
C ASN A 285 3.12 -13.67 19.32
N SER A 286 2.82 -12.71 20.20
CA SER A 286 1.73 -12.80 21.17
C SER A 286 0.36 -12.69 20.49
N GLN A 287 0.16 -11.71 19.62
CA GLN A 287 -1.09 -11.55 18.86
C GLN A 287 -1.32 -12.72 17.90
N LEU A 288 -0.28 -13.22 17.24
CA LEU A 288 -0.36 -14.39 16.36
C LEU A 288 -0.70 -15.66 17.16
N LYS A 289 -0.25 -15.80 18.43
CA LYS A 289 -0.68 -16.92 19.29
C LYS A 289 -2.17 -16.85 19.62
N GLU A 290 -2.68 -15.69 20.03
CA GLU A 290 -4.12 -15.51 20.29
C GLU A 290 -4.96 -15.72 19.01
N ILE A 291 -4.51 -15.20 17.87
CA ILE A 291 -5.14 -15.42 16.56
C ILE A 291 -5.15 -16.92 16.18
N ARG A 292 -4.08 -17.66 16.46
CA ARG A 292 -4.02 -19.12 16.21
C ARG A 292 -5.02 -19.88 17.08
N GLU A 293 -5.08 -19.57 18.37
CA GLU A 293 -6.01 -20.20 19.32
C GLU A 293 -7.49 -19.90 18.95
N ILE A 294 -7.79 -18.68 18.48
CA ILE A 294 -9.14 -18.24 18.11
C ILE A 294 -9.57 -18.74 16.72
N ILE A 295 -8.67 -18.78 15.73
CA ILE A 295 -9.04 -19.03 14.32
C ILE A 295 -8.65 -20.41 13.82
N GLU A 296 -7.47 -20.93 14.20
CA GLU A 296 -7.05 -22.25 13.72
C GLU A 296 -7.75 -23.38 14.46
N LEU A 297 -8.03 -23.24 15.76
CA LEU A 297 -8.66 -24.30 16.56
C LEU A 297 -10.09 -24.65 16.08
N PRO A 298 -11.01 -23.69 15.84
CA PRO A 298 -12.35 -24.02 15.33
C PRO A 298 -12.32 -24.58 13.91
N LEU A 299 -11.49 -24.03 13.03
CA LEU A 299 -11.46 -24.40 11.62
C LEU A 299 -10.72 -25.73 11.36
N LYS A 300 -9.75 -26.11 12.20
CA LYS A 300 -9.07 -27.41 12.12
C LYS A 300 -9.77 -28.52 12.91
N GLN A 301 -10.46 -28.19 14.02
CA GLN A 301 -11.06 -29.19 14.92
C GLN A 301 -12.49 -28.78 15.40
N PRO A 302 -13.46 -28.60 14.48
CA PRO A 302 -14.82 -28.17 14.83
C PRO A 302 -15.56 -29.17 15.73
N GLU A 303 -15.22 -30.47 15.65
CA GLU A 303 -15.82 -31.51 16.50
C GLU A 303 -15.52 -31.31 17.99
N LEU A 304 -14.35 -30.76 18.36
CA LEU A 304 -14.02 -30.47 19.75
C LEU A 304 -14.97 -29.40 20.33
N PHE A 305 -15.22 -28.32 19.58
CA PHE A 305 -16.15 -27.27 20.01
C PHE A 305 -17.56 -27.84 20.22
N LYS A 306 -18.02 -28.71 19.32
CA LYS A 306 -19.32 -29.40 19.46
C LYS A 306 -19.35 -30.37 20.64
N SER A 307 -18.27 -31.12 20.91
CA SER A 307 -18.22 -32.06 22.04
C SER A 307 -18.15 -31.36 23.40
N TYR A 308 -17.51 -30.19 23.48
CA TYR A 308 -17.45 -29.37 24.69
C TYR A 308 -18.66 -28.43 24.86
N GLY A 309 -19.55 -28.33 23.87
CA GLY A 309 -20.70 -27.41 23.89
C GLY A 309 -20.32 -25.93 23.85
N ILE A 310 -19.10 -25.59 23.41
CA ILE A 310 -18.60 -24.22 23.36
C ILE A 310 -18.93 -23.65 21.96
N PRO A 311 -19.70 -22.54 21.85
CA PRO A 311 -19.95 -21.92 20.57
C PRO A 311 -18.64 -21.37 19.98
N PRO A 312 -18.29 -21.70 18.73
CA PRO A 312 -17.12 -21.13 18.07
C PRO A 312 -17.32 -19.62 17.84
N PRO A 313 -16.26 -18.80 17.92
CA PRO A 313 -16.35 -17.35 17.72
C PRO A 313 -16.82 -17.04 16.29
N ARG A 314 -17.77 -16.12 16.14
CA ARG A 314 -18.35 -15.74 14.84
C ARG A 314 -17.49 -14.71 14.11
N GLY A 315 -16.74 -13.90 14.85
CA GLY A 315 -15.84 -12.93 14.26
C GLY A 315 -14.82 -12.33 15.21
N VAL A 316 -13.74 -11.84 14.60
CA VAL A 316 -12.58 -11.22 15.27
C VAL A 316 -12.32 -9.84 14.66
N LEU A 317 -12.10 -8.84 15.50
CA LEU A 317 -11.83 -7.46 15.08
C LEU A 317 -10.37 -7.09 15.34
N LEU A 318 -9.58 -6.96 14.27
CA LEU A 318 -8.20 -6.49 14.30
C LEU A 318 -8.15 -4.96 14.25
N TYR A 319 -7.62 -4.31 15.29
CA TYR A 319 -7.52 -2.85 15.34
C TYR A 319 -6.11 -2.35 15.70
N GLY A 320 -5.87 -1.04 15.57
CA GLY A 320 -4.57 -0.40 15.81
C GLY A 320 -4.18 0.56 14.68
N PRO A 321 -2.93 1.06 14.62
CA PRO A 321 -2.47 1.98 13.57
C PRO A 321 -2.53 1.37 12.14
N PRO A 322 -2.61 2.20 11.09
CA PRO A 322 -2.42 1.76 9.70
C PRO A 322 -0.99 1.27 9.46
N GLY A 323 -0.79 0.46 8.41
CA GLY A 323 0.54 -0.05 8.03
C GLY A 323 1.12 -1.16 8.92
N THR A 324 0.43 -1.55 9.99
CA THR A 324 0.81 -2.63 10.94
C THR A 324 0.76 -4.04 10.36
N GLY A 325 0.14 -4.23 9.19
CA GLY A 325 0.11 -5.52 8.49
C GLY A 325 -1.13 -6.38 8.74
N LYS A 326 -2.23 -5.83 9.31
CA LYS A 326 -3.53 -6.51 9.53
C LYS A 326 -3.97 -7.34 8.31
N THR A 327 -3.95 -6.71 7.12
CA THR A 327 -4.24 -7.31 5.82
C THR A 327 -3.32 -8.47 5.43
N MET A 328 -2.06 -8.48 5.89
CA MET A 328 -1.13 -9.60 5.68
C MET A 328 -1.39 -10.74 6.68
N ILE A 329 -1.69 -10.43 7.93
CA ILE A 329 -2.07 -11.41 8.96
C ILE A 329 -3.30 -12.19 8.52
N ALA A 330 -4.37 -11.50 8.11
CA ALA A 330 -5.59 -12.12 7.58
C ALA A 330 -5.31 -13.11 6.43
N ARG A 331 -4.42 -12.75 5.51
CA ARG A 331 -4.02 -13.60 4.37
C ARG A 331 -3.12 -14.76 4.80
N ALA A 332 -2.27 -14.60 5.80
CA ALA A 332 -1.41 -15.67 6.32
C ALA A 332 -2.19 -16.72 7.12
N VAL A 333 -3.09 -16.28 8.01
CA VAL A 333 -4.01 -17.14 8.77
C VAL A 333 -4.78 -18.07 7.83
N ALA A 334 -5.40 -17.51 6.80
CA ALA A 334 -6.16 -18.32 5.85
C ALA A 334 -5.30 -19.29 5.02
N ASN A 335 -4.06 -18.91 4.66
CA ASN A 335 -3.13 -19.80 3.94
C ASN A 335 -2.67 -20.99 4.81
N GLU A 336 -2.52 -20.83 6.13
CA GLU A 336 -2.13 -21.93 7.05
C GLU A 336 -3.31 -22.79 7.54
N VAL A 337 -4.54 -22.25 7.52
CA VAL A 337 -5.77 -23.06 7.66
C VAL A 337 -6.12 -23.78 6.35
N GLY A 338 -5.77 -23.21 5.20
CA GLY A 338 -6.19 -23.68 3.88
C GLY A 338 -7.64 -23.31 3.52
N ALA A 339 -8.24 -22.36 4.24
CA ALA A 339 -9.61 -21.93 4.07
C ALA A 339 -9.81 -21.05 2.81
N TYR A 340 -11.03 -21.06 2.25
CA TYR A 340 -11.39 -20.15 1.17
C TYR A 340 -11.50 -18.70 1.70
N VAL A 341 -10.95 -17.72 0.97
CA VAL A 341 -10.92 -16.31 1.40
C VAL A 341 -11.77 -15.42 0.51
N SER A 342 -12.80 -14.82 1.10
CA SER A 342 -13.49 -13.67 0.53
C SER A 342 -12.89 -12.39 1.11
N VAL A 343 -12.16 -11.61 0.30
CA VAL A 343 -11.66 -10.28 0.69
C VAL A 343 -12.66 -9.21 0.28
N ILE A 344 -13.07 -8.40 1.24
CA ILE A 344 -13.89 -7.20 1.07
C ILE A 344 -13.02 -6.00 1.45
N ASN A 345 -12.92 -5.00 0.57
CA ASN A 345 -12.35 -3.70 0.89
C ASN A 345 -13.51 -2.72 1.10
N GLY A 346 -13.56 -2.00 2.23
CA GLY A 346 -14.68 -1.13 2.59
C GLY A 346 -15.13 -0.16 1.49
N PRO A 347 -14.22 0.69 0.96
CA PRO A 347 -14.56 1.64 -0.11
C PRO A 347 -14.99 0.98 -1.44
N GLU A 348 -14.62 -0.27 -1.70
CA GLU A 348 -14.89 -0.96 -2.98
C GLU A 348 -16.32 -1.51 -3.08
N ILE A 349 -17.01 -1.71 -1.94
CA ILE A 349 -18.42 -2.13 -1.92
C ILE A 349 -19.37 -0.94 -2.04
N ILE A 350 -18.94 0.29 -1.75
CA ILE A 350 -19.80 1.49 -1.77
C ILE A 350 -20.02 1.97 -3.21
N SER A 351 -21.08 1.47 -3.85
CA SER A 351 -21.55 1.96 -5.16
C SER A 351 -22.54 3.13 -5.02
N LYS A 352 -22.84 3.78 -6.15
CA LYS A 352 -23.82 4.87 -6.22
C LYS A 352 -25.28 4.38 -6.33
N PHE A 353 -25.52 3.08 -6.46
CA PHE A 353 -26.85 2.52 -6.72
C PHE A 353 -27.41 1.86 -5.45
N TYR A 354 -28.61 2.27 -5.07
CA TYR A 354 -29.29 1.77 -3.88
C TYR A 354 -29.49 0.24 -3.93
N GLY A 355 -29.08 -0.45 -2.86
CA GLY A 355 -29.28 -1.90 -2.69
C GLY A 355 -28.25 -2.80 -3.40
N GLU A 356 -27.48 -2.30 -4.37
CA GLU A 356 -26.40 -3.08 -5.02
C GLU A 356 -25.34 -3.52 -4.00
N THR A 357 -25.00 -2.61 -3.07
CA THR A 357 -24.02 -2.84 -2.00
C THR A 357 -24.45 -3.96 -1.04
N GLU A 358 -25.74 -3.96 -0.66
CA GLU A 358 -26.35 -5.02 0.16
C GLU A 358 -26.44 -6.36 -0.59
N ALA A 359 -26.80 -6.34 -1.87
CA ALA A 359 -26.88 -7.54 -2.71
C ALA A 359 -25.49 -8.19 -2.87
N ARG A 360 -24.45 -7.38 -3.13
CA ARG A 360 -23.06 -7.84 -3.22
C ARG A 360 -22.56 -8.44 -1.90
N LEU A 361 -22.90 -7.83 -0.75
CA LEU A 361 -22.61 -8.42 0.56
C LEU A 361 -23.32 -9.77 0.77
N ARG A 362 -24.62 -9.87 0.48
CA ARG A 362 -25.38 -11.13 0.59
C ARG A 362 -24.80 -12.22 -0.31
N GLN A 363 -24.40 -11.89 -1.54
CA GLN A 363 -23.73 -12.81 -2.45
C GLN A 363 -22.40 -13.33 -1.88
N ILE A 364 -21.53 -12.44 -1.38
CA ILE A 364 -20.21 -12.84 -0.86
C ILE A 364 -20.33 -13.75 0.37
N PHE A 365 -21.33 -13.52 1.23
CA PHE A 365 -21.62 -14.39 2.37
C PHE A 365 -22.17 -15.75 1.90
N ALA A 366 -23.08 -15.79 0.93
CA ALA A 366 -23.57 -17.05 0.35
C ALA A 366 -22.44 -17.87 -0.33
N GLU A 367 -21.56 -17.22 -1.10
CA GLU A 367 -20.38 -17.86 -1.69
C GLU A 367 -19.40 -18.39 -0.64
N ALA A 368 -19.27 -17.71 0.50
CA ALA A 368 -18.43 -18.18 1.61
C ALA A 368 -19.03 -19.40 2.31
N THR A 369 -20.34 -19.42 2.58
CA THR A 369 -21.05 -20.57 3.16
C THR A 369 -20.98 -21.81 2.24
N LEU A 370 -21.09 -21.62 0.92
CA LEU A 370 -20.95 -22.68 -0.08
C LEU A 370 -19.52 -23.22 -0.23
N ARG A 371 -18.50 -22.54 0.32
CA ARG A 371 -17.07 -22.87 0.18
C ARG A 371 -16.40 -23.10 1.54
N HIS A 372 -17.11 -23.75 2.45
CA HIS A 372 -16.61 -24.10 3.78
C HIS A 372 -15.41 -25.07 3.72
N PRO A 373 -14.39 -24.93 4.60
CA PRO A 373 -14.20 -23.85 5.57
C PRO A 373 -13.76 -22.54 4.90
N SER A 374 -14.30 -21.41 5.35
CA SER A 374 -14.05 -20.09 4.75
C SER A 374 -13.86 -18.95 5.76
N ILE A 375 -13.13 -17.92 5.32
CA ILE A 375 -12.85 -16.70 6.08
C ILE A 375 -13.27 -15.50 5.23
N ILE A 376 -14.18 -14.69 5.76
CA ILE A 376 -14.60 -13.41 5.18
C ILE A 376 -13.75 -12.32 5.84
N PHE A 377 -12.78 -11.78 5.10
CA PHE A 377 -11.94 -10.68 5.58
C PHE A 377 -12.48 -9.33 5.10
N ILE A 378 -12.82 -8.44 6.02
CA ILE A 378 -13.35 -7.09 5.75
C ILE A 378 -12.31 -6.06 6.18
N ASP A 379 -11.59 -5.48 5.22
CA ASP A 379 -10.65 -4.38 5.47
C ASP A 379 -11.35 -3.01 5.46
N GLU A 380 -10.80 -2.06 6.22
CA GLU A 380 -11.36 -0.72 6.42
C GLU A 380 -12.84 -0.71 6.86
N LEU A 381 -13.19 -1.57 7.83
CA LEU A 381 -14.57 -1.72 8.35
C LEU A 381 -15.18 -0.41 8.86
N ASP A 382 -14.36 0.55 9.35
CA ASP A 382 -14.80 1.88 9.75
C ASP A 382 -15.32 2.75 8.59
N ALA A 383 -15.02 2.42 7.34
CA ALA A 383 -15.64 3.05 6.16
C ALA A 383 -17.03 2.48 5.82
N LEU A 384 -17.29 1.21 6.14
CA LEU A 384 -18.60 0.57 5.92
C LEU A 384 -19.58 0.77 7.08
N CYS A 385 -19.08 0.90 8.31
CA CYS A 385 -19.89 0.81 9.51
C CYS A 385 -19.66 1.95 10.53
N PRO A 386 -19.78 3.23 10.12
CA PRO A 386 -19.73 4.37 11.02
C PRO A 386 -20.87 4.35 12.05
N LYS A 387 -20.67 5.01 13.19
CA LYS A 387 -21.69 5.22 14.22
C LYS A 387 -22.96 5.87 13.65
N ARG A 388 -24.11 5.34 14.07
CA ARG A 388 -25.47 5.75 13.66
C ARG A 388 -25.78 7.25 13.87
N GLU A 389 -25.11 7.86 14.83
CA GLU A 389 -25.19 9.28 15.19
C GLU A 389 -24.38 10.18 14.26
N GLY A 390 -23.27 9.68 13.68
CA GLY A 390 -22.38 10.43 12.79
C GLY A 390 -22.67 10.21 11.29
N ALA A 391 -23.23 9.04 10.93
CA ALA A 391 -23.63 8.74 9.57
C ALA A 391 -24.78 9.67 9.12
N GLN A 392 -24.52 10.55 8.16
CA GLN A 392 -25.56 11.38 7.54
C GLN A 392 -26.38 10.59 6.50
N ASN A 393 -25.77 9.59 5.86
CA ASN A 393 -26.42 8.80 4.81
C ASN A 393 -27.26 7.65 5.39
N GLU A 394 -28.49 7.49 4.91
CA GLU A 394 -29.30 6.31 5.23
C GLU A 394 -28.70 5.02 4.66
N VAL A 395 -28.01 5.10 3.52
CA VAL A 395 -27.44 3.93 2.82
C VAL A 395 -26.44 3.19 3.73
N GLU A 396 -25.56 3.92 4.41
CA GLU A 396 -24.62 3.37 5.40
C GLU A 396 -25.37 2.63 6.53
N LYS A 397 -26.45 3.22 7.06
CA LYS A 397 -27.25 2.64 8.15
C LYS A 397 -27.95 1.34 7.71
N ARG A 398 -28.38 1.26 6.45
CA ARG A 398 -28.95 0.03 5.85
C ARG A 398 -27.88 -1.03 5.57
N VAL A 399 -26.70 -0.64 5.08
CA VAL A 399 -25.54 -1.53 4.90
C VAL A 399 -25.09 -2.13 6.25
N VAL A 400 -24.98 -1.33 7.30
CA VAL A 400 -24.73 -1.79 8.68
C VAL A 400 -25.80 -2.81 9.08
N ALA A 401 -27.08 -2.47 8.96
CA ALA A 401 -28.17 -3.38 9.33
C ALA A 401 -28.12 -4.71 8.56
N SER A 402 -27.82 -4.67 7.26
CA SER A 402 -27.66 -5.88 6.44
C SER A 402 -26.45 -6.72 6.87
N LEU A 403 -25.31 -6.11 7.21
CA LEU A 403 -24.13 -6.83 7.71
C LEU A 403 -24.41 -7.46 9.08
N LEU A 404 -25.10 -6.75 9.98
CA LEU A 404 -25.52 -7.31 11.27
C LEU A 404 -26.41 -8.54 11.10
N THR A 405 -27.43 -8.45 10.24
CA THR A 405 -28.32 -9.59 9.93
C THR A 405 -27.56 -10.79 9.33
N LEU A 406 -26.55 -10.52 8.48
CA LEU A 406 -25.69 -11.57 7.92
C LEU A 406 -24.81 -12.24 8.98
N MET A 407 -24.21 -11.48 9.90
CA MET A 407 -23.41 -12.04 11.01
C MET A 407 -24.29 -12.81 12.02
N ASP A 408 -25.51 -12.34 12.27
CA ASP A 408 -26.48 -13.04 13.13
C ASP A 408 -26.95 -14.36 12.48
N GLY A 409 -27.02 -14.41 11.13
CA GLY A 409 -27.39 -15.61 10.36
C GLY A 409 -26.30 -16.69 10.26
N ILE A 410 -25.01 -16.35 10.42
CA ILE A 410 -23.92 -17.36 10.40
C ILE A 410 -24.09 -18.31 11.60
N GLY A 411 -24.52 -19.54 11.33
CA GLY A 411 -24.66 -20.62 12.31
C GLY A 411 -26.04 -21.29 12.34
N SER A 412 -27.08 -20.69 11.75
CA SER A 412 -28.44 -21.26 11.79
C SER A 412 -28.66 -22.47 10.88
N GLU A 413 -27.77 -22.72 9.91
CA GLU A 413 -27.95 -23.71 8.84
C GLU A 413 -26.93 -24.87 8.93
N GLY A 414 -26.57 -25.29 10.14
CA GLY A 414 -25.67 -26.44 10.39
C GLY A 414 -24.18 -26.19 10.10
N SER A 415 -23.85 -25.10 9.42
CA SER A 415 -22.50 -24.59 9.13
C SER A 415 -21.77 -23.98 10.35
N GLU A 416 -22.14 -24.39 11.57
CA GLU A 416 -21.57 -23.95 12.84
C GLU A 416 -20.04 -24.07 12.85
N GLY A 417 -19.35 -22.93 13.02
CA GLY A 417 -17.89 -22.86 13.19
C GLY A 417 -17.05 -22.99 11.92
N GLN A 418 -17.65 -23.09 10.72
CA GLN A 418 -16.89 -23.26 9.47
C GLN A 418 -16.79 -21.99 8.61
N VAL A 419 -17.47 -20.91 9.00
CA VAL A 419 -17.36 -19.56 8.39
C VAL A 419 -17.01 -18.57 9.49
N LEU A 420 -15.93 -17.80 9.30
CA LEU A 420 -15.46 -16.78 10.26
C LEU A 420 -15.38 -15.39 9.60
N VAL A 421 -15.83 -14.35 10.30
CA VAL A 421 -15.69 -12.96 9.85
C VAL A 421 -14.51 -12.27 10.54
N LEU A 422 -13.48 -11.90 9.78
CA LEU A 422 -12.31 -11.18 10.27
C LEU A 422 -12.38 -9.72 9.82
N GLY A 423 -12.69 -8.80 10.73
CA GLY A 423 -12.73 -7.36 10.45
C GLY A 423 -11.39 -6.70 10.74
N ALA A 424 -10.98 -5.73 9.92
CA ALA A 424 -9.88 -4.81 10.22
C ALA A 424 -10.39 -3.36 10.25
N THR A 425 -9.98 -2.61 11.27
CA THR A 425 -10.33 -1.18 11.44
C THR A 425 -9.14 -0.38 11.96
N ASN A 426 -9.01 0.88 11.55
CA ASN A 426 -8.03 1.80 12.14
C ASN A 426 -8.64 2.56 13.32
N ARG A 427 -9.96 2.78 13.33
CA ARG A 427 -10.67 3.60 14.33
C ARG A 427 -11.79 2.81 15.03
N PRO A 428 -11.50 1.95 16.03
CA PRO A 428 -12.52 1.18 16.76
C PRO A 428 -13.51 2.05 17.57
N HIS A 429 -13.23 3.35 17.73
CA HIS A 429 -14.15 4.33 18.31
C HIS A 429 -15.13 4.96 17.30
N ALA A 430 -14.89 4.81 15.99
CA ALA A 430 -15.78 5.28 14.91
C ALA A 430 -16.84 4.23 14.52
N LEU A 431 -16.57 2.95 14.79
CA LEU A 431 -17.44 1.81 14.50
C LEU A 431 -18.77 1.84 15.28
N ASP A 432 -19.85 1.34 14.68
CA ASP A 432 -21.12 1.13 15.38
C ASP A 432 -20.97 0.15 16.57
N ALA A 433 -21.46 0.55 17.74
CA ALA A 433 -21.35 -0.24 18.97
C ALA A 433 -22.20 -1.53 18.95
N ALA A 434 -23.07 -1.71 17.95
CA ALA A 434 -23.80 -2.96 17.72
C ALA A 434 -22.93 -4.08 17.14
N LEU A 435 -21.80 -3.78 16.50
CA LEU A 435 -20.85 -4.76 15.97
C LEU A 435 -19.96 -5.35 17.07
N ARG A 436 -19.57 -4.51 18.04
CA ARG A 436 -18.72 -4.86 19.21
C ARG A 436 -19.46 -5.59 20.34
N ARG A 437 -20.54 -6.32 20.01
CA ARG A 437 -21.33 -7.10 20.97
C ARG A 437 -21.04 -8.58 20.78
N PRO A 438 -20.96 -9.38 21.87
CA PRO A 438 -20.89 -10.83 21.78
C PRO A 438 -22.05 -11.40 20.93
N GLY A 439 -21.74 -12.45 20.17
CA GLY A 439 -22.54 -12.96 19.06
C GLY A 439 -22.13 -12.41 17.67
N ARG A 440 -21.13 -11.53 17.59
CA ARG A 440 -20.69 -10.87 16.33
C ARG A 440 -19.18 -10.75 16.23
N PHE A 441 -18.60 -9.65 16.72
CA PHE A 441 -17.16 -9.56 16.98
C PHE A 441 -16.93 -9.88 18.45
N ASP A 442 -16.70 -11.17 18.73
CA ASP A 442 -16.58 -11.71 20.08
C ASP A 442 -15.22 -11.41 20.71
N LYS A 443 -14.23 -11.12 19.86
CA LYS A 443 -12.84 -10.89 20.21
C LYS A 443 -12.30 -9.69 19.43
N GLU A 444 -11.59 -8.81 20.14
CA GLU A 444 -10.94 -7.63 19.57
C GLU A 444 -9.46 -7.66 19.93
N ILE A 445 -8.58 -7.52 18.94
CA ILE A 445 -7.13 -7.72 19.10
C ILE A 445 -6.41 -6.43 18.66
N GLU A 446 -5.67 -5.81 19.57
CA GLU A 446 -4.86 -4.64 19.26
C GLU A 446 -3.51 -5.05 18.66
N ILE A 447 -3.28 -4.62 17.43
CA ILE A 447 -2.01 -4.71 16.72
C ILE A 447 -1.36 -3.33 16.82
N GLY A 448 -0.53 -3.15 17.86
CA GLY A 448 0.16 -1.90 18.16
C GLY A 448 1.35 -1.60 17.23
N VAL A 449 2.12 -0.57 17.59
CA VAL A 449 3.41 -0.26 16.94
C VAL A 449 4.46 -1.29 17.41
N PRO A 450 5.30 -1.85 16.51
CA PRO A 450 6.30 -2.84 16.88
C PRO A 450 7.42 -2.27 17.78
N ASN A 451 7.80 -3.02 18.82
CA ASN A 451 8.95 -2.75 19.70
C ASN A 451 10.28 -2.89 18.95
N ALA A 452 11.41 -2.50 19.55
CA ALA A 452 12.72 -2.62 18.89
C ALA A 452 13.06 -4.08 18.47
N GLN A 453 12.74 -5.06 19.31
CA GLN A 453 12.85 -6.50 19.01
C GLN A 453 11.96 -6.89 17.81
N ASP A 454 10.70 -6.46 17.83
CA ASP A 454 9.71 -6.73 16.77
C ASP A 454 10.12 -6.11 15.43
N ARG A 455 10.66 -4.88 15.46
CA ARG A 455 11.19 -4.18 14.29
C ARG A 455 12.40 -4.92 13.71
N LEU A 456 13.27 -5.49 14.54
CA LEU A 456 14.39 -6.31 14.10
C LEU A 456 13.92 -7.58 13.37
N ASP A 457 12.94 -8.30 13.90
CA ASP A 457 12.38 -9.50 13.24
C ASP A 457 11.69 -9.13 11.90
N ILE A 458 10.94 -8.02 11.87
CA ILE A 458 10.38 -7.46 10.62
C ILE A 458 11.50 -7.14 9.61
N LEU A 459 12.58 -6.49 10.04
CA LEU A 459 13.72 -6.14 9.18
C LEU A 459 14.44 -7.39 8.64
N GLN A 460 14.70 -8.39 9.48
CA GLN A 460 15.29 -9.68 9.06
C GLN A 460 14.41 -10.38 8.02
N LYS A 461 13.08 -10.43 8.24
CA LYS A 461 12.12 -11.05 7.31
C LYS A 461 11.98 -10.29 5.98
N LEU A 462 12.05 -8.97 5.99
CA LEU A 462 12.12 -8.14 4.78
C LEU A 462 13.43 -8.36 4.01
N LEU A 463 14.56 -8.32 4.71
CA LEU A 463 15.90 -8.45 4.13
C LEU A 463 16.23 -9.85 3.61
N ARG A 464 15.50 -10.89 4.03
CA ARG A 464 15.60 -12.26 3.47
C ARG A 464 15.43 -12.32 1.93
N ARG A 465 14.79 -11.32 1.31
CA ARG A 465 14.62 -11.21 -0.15
C ARG A 465 15.57 -10.20 -0.83
N VAL A 466 16.42 -9.49 -0.08
CA VAL A 466 17.13 -8.29 -0.55
C VAL A 466 18.63 -8.41 -0.28
N PRO A 467 19.51 -8.28 -1.29
CA PRO A 467 20.95 -8.40 -1.10
C PRO A 467 21.51 -7.24 -0.25
N HIS A 468 22.02 -7.55 0.94
CA HIS A 468 22.57 -6.61 1.91
C HIS A 468 23.98 -7.02 2.35
N LEU A 469 24.70 -6.09 2.98
CA LEU A 469 26.01 -6.28 3.62
C LEU A 469 25.97 -5.91 5.11
N LEU A 470 24.78 -5.87 5.71
CA LEU A 470 24.57 -5.51 7.12
C LEU A 470 24.94 -6.66 8.05
N THR A 471 25.55 -6.32 9.18
CA THR A 471 25.74 -7.20 10.34
C THR A 471 24.54 -7.15 11.28
N GLU A 472 24.40 -8.14 12.17
CA GLU A 472 23.32 -8.18 13.17
C GLU A 472 23.38 -7.00 14.16
N ALA A 473 24.59 -6.52 14.49
CA ALA A 473 24.78 -5.33 15.32
C ALA A 473 24.28 -4.05 14.62
N GLU A 474 24.50 -3.92 13.31
CA GLU A 474 23.95 -2.81 12.51
C GLU A 474 22.42 -2.90 12.38
N LEU A 475 21.85 -4.11 12.31
CA LEU A 475 20.40 -4.32 12.33
C LEU A 475 19.78 -3.96 13.69
N LEU A 476 20.45 -4.30 14.80
CA LEU A 476 20.07 -3.85 16.15
C LEU A 476 20.11 -2.32 16.27
N GLN A 477 21.18 -1.68 15.80
CA GLN A 477 21.31 -0.22 15.78
C GLN A 477 20.17 0.44 14.99
N LEU A 478 19.85 -0.11 13.80
CA LEU A 478 18.79 0.39 12.92
C LEU A 478 17.39 0.16 13.50
N ALA A 479 17.13 -1.01 14.09
CA ALA A 479 15.87 -1.33 14.74
C ALA A 479 15.63 -0.44 15.98
N ASN A 480 16.68 -0.10 16.72
CA ASN A 480 16.64 0.90 17.77
C ASN A 480 16.29 2.28 17.19
N SER A 481 17.10 2.84 16.28
CA SER A 481 16.87 4.20 15.75
C SER A 481 15.56 4.38 14.99
N ALA A 482 14.97 3.31 14.46
CA ALA A 482 13.65 3.29 13.82
C ALA A 482 12.46 3.45 14.81
N HIS A 483 12.53 4.40 15.74
CA HIS A 483 11.42 4.71 16.67
C HIS A 483 10.15 5.11 15.89
N GLY A 484 9.00 4.54 16.24
CA GLY A 484 7.71 4.81 15.61
C GLY A 484 7.52 4.25 14.18
N TYR A 485 8.52 3.58 13.59
CA TYR A 485 8.37 2.95 12.28
C TYR A 485 7.46 1.73 12.37
N VAL A 486 6.41 1.72 11.55
CA VAL A 486 5.48 0.60 11.41
C VAL A 486 6.00 -0.36 10.32
N GLY A 487 5.51 -1.61 10.25
CA GLY A 487 5.97 -2.60 9.26
C GLY A 487 5.92 -2.14 7.80
N ALA A 488 4.93 -1.31 7.43
CA ALA A 488 4.88 -0.65 6.13
C ALA A 488 5.98 0.39 5.92
N ASP A 489 6.35 1.16 6.96
CA ASP A 489 7.45 2.14 6.91
C ASP A 489 8.82 1.43 6.82
N LEU A 490 9.02 0.34 7.56
CA LEU A 490 10.23 -0.49 7.47
C LEU A 490 10.38 -1.09 6.07
N LYS A 491 9.28 -1.52 5.45
CA LYS A 491 9.27 -1.97 4.05
C LYS A 491 9.59 -0.84 3.07
N ALA A 492 9.04 0.36 3.27
CA ALA A 492 9.40 1.53 2.48
C ALA A 492 10.89 1.90 2.64
N LEU A 493 11.42 1.79 3.86
CA LEU A 493 12.81 2.06 4.18
C LEU A 493 13.77 1.07 3.52
N CYS A 494 13.44 -0.22 3.47
CA CYS A 494 14.17 -1.20 2.66
C CYS A 494 14.13 -0.86 1.16
N ASN A 495 13.01 -0.32 0.65
CA ASN A 495 12.90 0.08 -0.75
C ASN A 495 13.75 1.31 -1.09
N GLU A 496 13.72 2.39 -0.30
CA GLU A 496 14.56 3.57 -0.54
C GLU A 496 16.04 3.29 -0.28
N ALA A 497 16.41 2.48 0.71
CA ALA A 497 17.79 2.03 0.87
C ALA A 497 18.26 1.21 -0.35
N GLY A 498 17.38 0.39 -0.93
CA GLY A 498 17.63 -0.29 -2.21
C GLY A 498 17.78 0.68 -3.39
N LEU A 499 16.95 1.73 -3.44
CA LEU A 499 16.99 2.75 -4.49
C LEU A 499 18.23 3.65 -4.37
N HIS A 500 18.67 4.00 -3.16
CA HIS A 500 19.95 4.68 -2.90
C HIS A 500 21.15 3.80 -3.27
N ALA A 501 21.12 2.51 -2.93
CA ALA A 501 22.14 1.57 -3.38
C ALA A 501 22.19 1.44 -4.92
N LEU A 502 21.04 1.42 -5.60
CA LEU A 502 20.94 1.42 -7.07
C LEU A 502 21.45 2.74 -7.67
N ARG A 503 21.00 3.90 -7.17
CA ARG A 503 21.49 5.25 -7.54
C ARG A 503 23.02 5.33 -7.42
N ARG A 504 23.59 4.75 -6.37
CA ARG A 504 25.05 4.69 -6.11
C ARG A 504 25.81 3.83 -7.12
N VAL A 505 25.26 2.68 -7.53
CA VAL A 505 25.88 1.82 -8.57
C VAL A 505 25.76 2.49 -9.94
N LEU A 506 24.59 3.00 -10.31
CA LEU A 506 24.35 3.66 -11.60
C LEU A 506 25.23 4.91 -11.79
N ARG A 507 25.44 5.71 -10.73
CA ARG A 507 26.39 6.85 -10.74
C ARG A 507 27.86 6.43 -10.95
N ARG A 508 28.24 5.19 -10.63
CA ARG A 508 29.59 4.66 -10.88
C ARG A 508 29.72 4.06 -12.27
N GLN A 509 28.65 3.46 -12.80
CA GLN A 509 28.64 2.77 -14.08
C GLN A 509 27.27 2.95 -14.77
N PRO A 510 27.09 3.96 -15.64
CA PRO A 510 25.78 4.28 -16.23
C PRO A 510 25.34 3.32 -17.35
N ASN A 511 26.28 2.59 -17.97
CA ASN A 511 26.03 1.81 -19.19
C ASN A 511 26.07 0.27 -18.98
N LEU A 512 25.73 -0.22 -17.78
CA LEU A 512 25.70 -1.66 -17.50
C LEU A 512 24.33 -2.28 -17.87
N PRO A 513 24.28 -3.48 -18.47
CA PRO A 513 23.01 -4.19 -18.68
C PRO A 513 22.43 -4.71 -17.36
N ASP A 514 21.10 -4.68 -17.24
CA ASP A 514 20.33 -4.97 -16.02
C ASP A 514 20.74 -6.27 -15.31
N SER A 515 21.00 -7.34 -16.08
CA SER A 515 21.41 -8.64 -15.54
C SER A 515 22.72 -8.60 -14.74
N LYS A 516 23.62 -7.64 -15.03
CA LYS A 516 24.85 -7.40 -14.26
C LYS A 516 24.62 -6.44 -13.09
N MET A 517 23.70 -5.47 -13.24
CA MET A 517 23.31 -4.56 -12.16
C MET A 517 22.73 -5.33 -10.96
N ALA A 518 21.85 -6.30 -11.21
CA ALA A 518 21.16 -7.08 -10.17
C ALA A 518 22.11 -7.81 -9.18
N GLY A 519 23.30 -8.25 -9.64
CA GLY A 519 24.31 -8.89 -8.78
C GLY A 519 25.25 -7.92 -8.04
N LEU A 520 25.34 -6.66 -8.51
CA LEU A 520 26.24 -5.64 -7.98
C LEU A 520 25.59 -4.73 -6.93
N VAL A 521 24.27 -4.52 -7.01
CA VAL A 521 23.52 -3.72 -6.04
C VAL A 521 23.39 -4.49 -4.73
N LYS A 522 24.18 -4.10 -3.73
CA LYS A 522 24.03 -4.52 -2.33
C LYS A 522 23.79 -3.29 -1.44
N ILE A 523 22.88 -3.42 -0.49
CA ILE A 523 22.54 -2.34 0.46
C ILE A 523 23.51 -2.32 1.64
N THR A 524 23.91 -1.12 2.07
CA THR A 524 24.76 -0.87 3.25
C THR A 524 24.05 0.05 4.25
N LEU A 525 24.52 0.10 5.50
CA LEU A 525 23.91 0.93 6.56
C LEU A 525 23.82 2.41 6.17
N LYS A 526 24.75 2.92 5.36
CA LYS A 526 24.73 4.31 4.88
C LYS A 526 23.54 4.61 3.96
N ASP A 527 23.07 3.63 3.18
CA ASP A 527 21.88 3.79 2.33
C ASP A 527 20.60 3.83 3.18
N PHE A 528 20.58 3.06 4.27
CA PHE A 528 19.49 3.05 5.26
C PHE A 528 19.42 4.36 6.06
N LEU A 529 20.55 4.89 6.53
CA LEU A 529 20.58 6.20 7.20
C LEU A 529 20.15 7.34 6.27
N GLN A 530 20.40 7.23 4.96
CA GLN A 530 19.85 8.17 3.97
C GLN A 530 18.34 8.02 3.83
N GLY A 531 17.84 6.79 3.65
CA GLY A 531 16.39 6.51 3.57
C GLY A 531 15.59 6.91 4.83
N MET A 532 16.20 6.92 6.01
CA MET A 532 15.57 7.41 7.25
C MET A 532 15.29 8.93 7.23
N ASN A 533 16.08 9.72 6.50
CA ASN A 533 15.83 11.16 6.33
C ASN A 533 14.67 11.42 5.35
N ASP A 534 14.54 10.57 4.33
CA ASP A 534 13.48 10.67 3.32
C ASP A 534 12.11 10.19 3.85
N ILE A 535 12.10 9.12 4.67
CA ILE A 535 10.87 8.45 5.11
C ILE A 535 10.50 8.87 6.54
N ARG A 536 9.50 9.74 6.65
CA ARG A 536 8.84 10.02 7.95
C ARG A 536 7.97 8.83 8.37
N PRO A 537 8.17 8.22 9.57
CA PRO A 537 7.38 7.06 10.01
C PRO A 537 5.90 7.40 10.18
N SER A 538 5.01 6.45 9.86
CA SER A 538 3.57 6.69 9.76
C SER A 538 2.91 6.92 11.12
N ALA A 539 3.40 6.32 12.21
CA ALA A 539 2.87 6.60 13.55
C ALA A 539 3.07 8.08 13.96
N MET A 540 4.18 8.70 13.55
CA MET A 540 4.44 10.13 13.77
C MET A 540 3.69 11.07 12.80
N ARG A 541 2.90 10.53 11.84
CA ARG A 541 2.02 11.35 10.99
C ARG A 541 0.66 11.60 11.64
N GLU A 542 0.23 10.76 12.59
CA GLU A 542 -1.06 10.91 13.29
C GLU A 542 -0.98 11.70 14.61
N VAL A 543 0.22 11.90 15.15
CA VAL A 543 0.59 12.90 16.17
C VAL A 543 2.03 13.33 15.86
N ALA A 544 2.27 14.64 15.82
CA ALA A 544 3.61 15.19 15.68
C ALA A 544 4.41 14.98 16.98
N VAL A 545 5.06 13.82 17.09
CA VAL A 545 6.10 13.56 18.09
C VAL A 545 7.32 14.37 17.68
N ASP A 546 7.41 15.59 18.19
CA ASP A 546 8.55 16.48 18.02
C ASP A 546 9.72 15.91 18.83
N VAL A 547 10.75 15.37 18.18
CA VAL A 547 12.01 15.03 18.87
C VAL A 547 12.80 16.34 19.00
N PRO A 548 12.91 16.93 20.19
CA PRO A 548 13.43 18.28 20.31
C PRO A 548 14.95 18.31 20.19
N ASN A 549 15.47 19.09 19.24
CA ASN A 549 16.91 19.28 19.03
C ASN A 549 17.64 20.06 20.16
N VAL A 550 16.97 20.34 21.29
CA VAL A 550 17.53 21.12 22.41
C VAL A 550 18.26 20.20 23.37
N SER A 551 19.43 20.59 23.83
CA SER A 551 20.28 19.89 24.80
C SER A 551 20.37 20.64 26.13
N TRP A 552 20.88 20.01 27.19
CA TRP A 552 21.11 20.71 28.46
C TRP A 552 22.21 21.78 28.38
N SER A 553 23.12 21.68 27.40
CA SER A 553 24.12 22.70 27.09
C SER A 553 23.49 24.00 26.56
N ASP A 554 22.31 23.94 25.96
CA ASP A 554 21.60 25.12 25.42
C ASP A 554 20.82 25.90 26.52
N ILE A 555 20.93 25.48 27.78
CA ILE A 555 20.19 26.03 28.91
C ILE A 555 21.17 26.36 30.04
N GLY A 556 21.48 27.64 30.23
CA GLY A 556 22.30 28.12 31.34
C GLY A 556 21.67 27.87 32.72
N GLY A 557 22.50 27.59 33.71
CA GLY A 557 22.18 27.54 35.15
C GLY A 557 21.11 26.52 35.54
N LEU A 558 20.27 26.89 36.52
CA LEU A 558 19.11 26.13 37.00
C LEU A 558 19.39 24.67 37.43
N GLU A 559 20.59 24.37 37.94
CA GLU A 559 21.04 23.02 38.32
C GLU A 559 20.05 22.30 39.27
N ASN A 560 19.54 22.99 40.28
CA ASN A 560 18.55 22.47 41.23
C ASN A 560 17.23 22.03 40.56
N VAL A 561 16.84 22.67 39.46
CA VAL A 561 15.66 22.31 38.65
C VAL A 561 16.02 21.13 37.74
N LYS A 562 17.17 21.18 37.05
CA LYS A 562 17.70 20.10 36.21
C LYS A 562 17.77 18.78 36.98
N LEU A 563 18.34 18.78 38.20
CA LEU A 563 18.45 17.61 39.06
C LEU A 563 17.08 17.03 39.43
N LYS A 564 16.11 17.87 39.83
CA LYS A 564 14.75 17.43 40.16
C LYS A 564 14.00 16.83 38.97
N LEU A 565 14.19 17.36 37.75
CA LEU A 565 13.65 16.74 36.53
C LEU A 565 14.27 15.35 36.27
N LYS A 566 15.60 15.23 36.37
CA LYS A 566 16.30 13.94 36.21
C LYS A 566 15.83 12.90 37.24
N GLN A 567 15.68 13.31 38.50
CA GLN A 567 15.12 12.46 39.56
C GLN A 567 13.69 12.00 39.29
N ALA A 568 12.84 12.86 38.71
CA ALA A 568 11.44 12.54 38.44
C ALA A 568 11.22 11.70 37.17
N VAL A 569 12.11 11.77 36.18
CA VAL A 569 11.89 11.20 34.83
C VAL A 569 13.00 10.24 34.39
N GLU A 570 14.26 10.63 34.54
CA GLU A 570 15.42 9.83 34.09
C GLU A 570 15.63 8.60 35.00
N TRP A 571 15.56 8.80 36.32
CA TRP A 571 15.86 7.75 37.31
C TRP A 571 14.86 6.58 37.32
N PRO A 572 13.52 6.78 37.26
CA PRO A 572 12.57 5.67 37.19
C PRO A 572 12.77 4.75 35.98
N LEU A 573 13.24 5.32 34.86
CA LEU A 573 13.41 4.60 33.60
C LEU A 573 14.77 3.88 33.52
N LYS A 574 15.83 4.47 34.09
CA LYS A 574 17.16 3.82 34.14
C LYS A 574 17.30 2.81 35.28
N HIS A 575 16.59 2.99 36.40
CA HIS A 575 16.76 2.19 37.62
C HIS A 575 15.44 1.72 38.27
N PRO A 576 14.51 1.07 37.51
CA PRO A 576 13.21 0.63 38.04
C PRO A 576 13.34 -0.41 39.18
N GLU A 577 14.40 -1.20 39.19
CA GLU A 577 14.71 -2.13 40.28
C GLU A 577 14.93 -1.41 41.61
N SER A 578 15.66 -0.29 41.60
CA SER A 578 15.96 0.48 42.81
C SER A 578 14.70 1.13 43.42
N PHE A 579 13.77 1.61 42.57
CA PHE A 579 12.46 2.08 43.04
C PHE A 579 11.65 0.94 43.67
N THR A 580 11.68 -0.24 43.04
CA THR A 580 10.99 -1.44 43.55
C THR A 580 11.56 -1.93 44.89
N GLN A 581 12.90 -1.95 45.03
CA GLN A 581 13.59 -2.32 46.27
C GLN A 581 13.33 -1.33 47.41
N MET A 582 13.23 -0.03 47.10
CA MET A 582 12.89 1.02 48.08
C MET A 582 11.38 1.08 48.40
N GLY A 583 10.53 0.36 47.65
CA GLY A 583 9.07 0.43 47.79
C GLY A 583 8.45 1.76 47.34
N ILE A 584 9.18 2.59 46.60
CA ILE A 584 8.76 3.94 46.20
C ILE A 584 8.06 3.87 44.83
N GLN A 585 6.83 4.37 44.75
CA GLN A 585 6.17 4.56 43.46
C GLN A 585 6.78 5.77 42.72
N PRO A 586 7.13 5.66 41.43
CA PRO A 586 7.63 6.80 40.67
C PRO A 586 6.52 7.85 40.47
N PRO A 587 6.86 9.15 40.46
CA PRO A 587 5.86 10.22 40.27
C PRO A 587 5.28 10.15 38.85
N LYS A 588 3.95 10.23 38.73
CA LYS A 588 3.26 10.20 37.42
C LYS A 588 3.36 11.54 36.69
N GLY A 589 3.30 12.64 37.45
CA GLY A 589 3.12 13.98 36.92
C GLY A 589 4.00 15.03 37.58
N VAL A 590 4.55 15.92 36.76
CA VAL A 590 5.41 17.05 37.16
C VAL A 590 4.83 18.36 36.60
N LEU A 591 4.67 19.40 37.42
CA LEU A 591 4.28 20.75 36.99
C LEU A 591 5.42 21.75 37.17
N LEU A 592 5.83 22.38 36.07
CA LEU A 592 6.74 23.52 36.02
C LEU A 592 5.94 24.82 36.12
N TYR A 593 6.18 25.64 37.15
CA TYR A 593 5.57 26.96 37.29
C TYR A 593 6.59 28.06 37.54
N GLY A 594 6.17 29.32 37.41
CA GLY A 594 6.99 30.50 37.66
C GLY A 594 6.66 31.63 36.68
N PRO A 595 7.51 32.66 36.56
CA PRO A 595 7.33 33.74 35.59
C PRO A 595 7.42 33.26 34.13
N PRO A 596 6.85 34.01 33.17
CA PRO A 596 7.09 33.79 31.74
C PRO A 596 8.56 34.03 31.37
N GLY A 597 8.97 33.61 30.16
CA GLY A 597 10.32 33.82 29.64
C GLY A 597 11.45 32.99 30.28
N CYS A 598 11.18 32.29 31.38
CA CYS A 598 12.20 31.53 32.14
C CYS A 598 12.34 30.07 31.68
N SER A 599 12.51 29.86 30.37
CA SER A 599 12.96 28.59 29.73
C SER A 599 12.16 27.29 29.96
N LYS A 600 11.02 27.28 30.67
CA LYS A 600 10.24 26.06 31.01
C LYS A 600 10.02 25.09 29.84
N THR A 601 9.56 25.60 28.69
CA THR A 601 9.34 24.85 27.44
C THR A 601 10.65 24.30 26.84
N MET A 602 11.78 24.99 27.03
CA MET A 602 13.10 24.50 26.63
C MET A 602 13.62 23.41 27.59
N ILE A 603 13.42 23.55 28.90
CA ILE A 603 13.77 22.54 29.91
C ILE A 603 13.02 21.23 29.65
N ALA A 604 11.72 21.31 29.37
CA ALA A 604 10.90 20.16 28.98
C ALA A 604 11.44 19.45 27.74
N LYS A 605 11.87 20.23 26.74
CA LYS A 605 12.49 19.73 25.50
C LYS A 605 13.86 19.10 25.73
N ALA A 606 14.78 19.76 26.45
CA ALA A 606 16.10 19.24 26.75
C ALA A 606 16.07 17.92 27.54
N LEU A 607 15.18 17.84 28.53
CA LEU A 607 14.93 16.61 29.31
C LEU A 607 14.54 15.44 28.41
N ALA A 608 13.62 15.66 27.46
CA ALA A 608 13.16 14.60 26.57
C ALA A 608 14.25 14.11 25.60
N ASN A 609 15.06 15.03 25.08
CA ASN A 609 16.18 14.72 24.18
C ASN A 609 17.26 13.89 24.89
N GLU A 610 17.74 14.34 26.06
CA GLU A 610 18.77 13.61 26.82
C GLU A 610 18.25 12.25 27.34
N SER A 611 16.96 12.16 27.67
CA SER A 611 16.34 10.89 28.06
C SER A 611 16.09 9.94 26.87
N GLY A 612 16.20 10.41 25.63
CA GLY A 612 15.91 9.62 24.43
C GLY A 612 14.42 9.25 24.30
N LEU A 613 13.51 10.10 24.79
CA LEU A 613 12.09 9.79 24.94
C LEU A 613 11.20 10.44 23.87
N ASN A 614 10.14 9.73 23.49
CA ASN A 614 9.12 10.26 22.60
C ASN A 614 8.38 11.42 23.28
N PHE A 615 8.45 12.62 22.72
CA PHE A 615 7.93 13.85 23.31
C PHE A 615 6.66 14.31 22.58
N LEU A 616 5.52 14.28 23.28
CA LEU A 616 4.22 14.71 22.77
C LEU A 616 3.92 16.12 23.29
N ALA A 617 4.36 17.14 22.55
CA ALA A 617 4.10 18.53 22.88
C ALA A 617 2.67 18.95 22.49
N ILE A 618 1.91 19.45 23.46
CA ILE A 618 0.52 19.88 23.30
C ILE A 618 0.39 21.28 23.93
N LYS A 619 -0.12 22.25 23.17
CA LYS A 619 -0.41 23.59 23.69
C LYS A 619 -1.85 23.68 24.16
N GLY A 620 -2.09 24.27 25.33
CA GLY A 620 -3.42 24.44 25.91
C GLY A 620 -4.50 24.92 24.92
N PRO A 621 -4.26 26.02 24.18
CA PRO A 621 -5.22 26.52 23.19
C PRO A 621 -5.53 25.58 22.01
N GLU A 622 -4.62 24.65 21.67
CA GLU A 622 -4.81 23.76 20.51
C GLU A 622 -5.90 22.70 20.76
N LEU A 623 -6.08 22.29 22.02
CA LEU A 623 -7.15 21.37 22.41
C LEU A 623 -8.53 22.05 22.44
N MET A 624 -8.60 23.37 22.65
CA MET A 624 -9.87 24.11 22.70
C MET A 624 -10.42 24.47 21.32
N ASN A 625 -9.56 24.75 20.34
CA ASN A 625 -9.99 25.26 19.02
C ASN A 625 -10.54 24.19 18.05
N LYS A 626 -10.33 22.90 18.34
CA LYS A 626 -10.81 21.79 17.50
C LYS A 626 -12.22 21.37 17.94
N TYR A 627 -13.22 22.09 17.42
CA TYR A 627 -14.68 21.87 17.44
C TYR A 627 -15.35 21.38 18.74
N VAL A 628 -16.53 21.95 19.05
CA VAL A 628 -17.30 21.66 20.27
C VAL A 628 -17.67 20.16 20.37
N GLY A 629 -16.90 19.42 21.17
CA GLY A 629 -17.08 17.97 21.40
C GLY A 629 -15.93 17.09 20.89
N GLU A 630 -15.04 17.59 20.03
CA GLU A 630 -13.87 16.82 19.58
C GLU A 630 -12.70 16.91 20.58
N SER A 631 -12.55 18.03 21.30
CA SER A 631 -11.53 18.24 22.34
C SER A 631 -11.42 17.08 23.35
N GLU A 632 -12.55 16.55 23.81
CA GLU A 632 -12.62 15.42 24.76
C GLU A 632 -12.06 14.12 24.14
N ARG A 633 -12.34 13.89 22.85
CA ARG A 633 -11.82 12.74 22.09
C ARG A 633 -10.33 12.90 21.80
N ALA A 634 -9.89 14.12 21.47
CA ALA A 634 -8.49 14.44 21.25
C ALA A 634 -7.63 14.13 22.48
N VAL A 635 -8.09 14.45 23.70
CA VAL A 635 -7.39 14.05 24.94
C VAL A 635 -7.29 12.52 25.07
N ARG A 636 -8.38 11.77 24.87
CA ARG A 636 -8.33 10.28 24.90
C ARG A 636 -7.36 9.72 23.85
N GLU A 637 -7.37 10.26 22.63
CA GLU A 637 -6.47 9.83 21.58
C GLU A 637 -5.00 10.15 21.88
N ILE A 638 -4.72 11.30 22.51
CA ILE A 638 -3.38 11.65 23.00
C ILE A 638 -2.89 10.63 24.03
N PHE A 639 -3.67 10.34 25.07
CA PHE A 639 -3.25 9.37 26.10
C PHE A 639 -3.17 7.93 25.58
N ARG A 640 -4.01 7.55 24.60
CA ARG A 640 -3.89 6.26 23.90
C ARG A 640 -2.63 6.21 23.02
N LYS A 641 -2.33 7.25 22.25
CA LYS A 641 -1.13 7.32 21.39
C LYS A 641 0.15 7.37 22.24
N ALA A 642 0.15 8.08 23.37
CA ALA A 642 1.26 8.07 24.33
C ALA A 642 1.52 6.67 24.91
N ARG A 643 0.47 5.93 25.29
CA ARG A 643 0.54 4.51 25.71
C ARG A 643 1.11 3.63 24.59
N ALA A 644 0.65 3.79 23.35
CA ALA A 644 1.12 3.02 22.19
C ALA A 644 2.56 3.38 21.73
N VAL A 645 3.12 4.49 22.23
CA VAL A 645 4.46 5.01 21.90
C VAL A 645 5.33 5.08 23.18
N ALA A 646 4.97 4.34 24.23
CA ALA A 646 5.75 4.26 25.46
C ALA A 646 7.13 3.61 25.21
N PRO A 647 8.22 4.08 25.86
CA PRO A 647 8.24 5.13 26.87
C PRO A 647 8.10 6.54 26.24
N SER A 648 7.32 7.41 26.88
CA SER A 648 7.00 8.74 26.35
C SER A 648 6.76 9.81 27.43
N ILE A 649 7.00 11.07 27.07
CA ILE A 649 6.63 12.25 27.87
C ILE A 649 5.47 12.95 27.16
N ILE A 650 4.36 13.15 27.87
CA ILE A 650 3.29 14.05 27.44
C ILE A 650 3.58 15.43 28.02
N PHE A 651 3.82 16.43 27.16
CA PHE A 651 4.10 17.81 27.59
C PHE A 651 2.93 18.75 27.30
N PHE A 652 2.27 19.22 28.36
CA PHE A 652 1.22 20.24 28.28
C PHE A 652 1.80 21.63 28.55
N ASP A 653 1.98 22.44 27.50
CA ASP A 653 2.32 23.86 27.63
C ASP A 653 1.04 24.70 27.83
N GLU A 654 1.15 25.79 28.59
CA GLU A 654 0.04 26.68 28.94
C GLU A 654 -1.17 25.94 29.55
N LEU A 655 -0.93 25.05 30.54
CA LEU A 655 -1.99 24.24 31.18
C LEU A 655 -3.09 25.11 31.82
N ASP A 656 -2.77 26.34 32.24
CA ASP A 656 -3.73 27.33 32.76
C ASP A 656 -4.75 27.84 31.72
N ALA A 657 -4.58 27.53 30.42
CA ALA A 657 -5.59 27.74 29.39
C ALA A 657 -6.66 26.62 29.33
N LEU A 658 -6.38 25.45 29.90
CA LEU A 658 -7.29 24.29 29.91
C LEU A 658 -7.88 24.01 31.29
N ALA A 659 -7.08 24.18 32.34
CA ALA A 659 -7.36 23.68 33.68
C ALA A 659 -7.91 24.74 34.64
N VAL A 660 -8.73 25.68 34.15
CA VAL A 660 -9.25 26.80 34.95
C VAL A 660 -10.10 26.30 36.13
N GLU A 661 -9.93 26.91 37.31
CA GLU A 661 -10.69 26.54 38.51
C GLU A 661 -12.21 26.67 38.32
N ARG A 662 -12.92 25.57 38.61
CA ARG A 662 -14.34 25.37 38.30
C ARG A 662 -15.22 26.42 38.97
N GLY A 663 -16.06 27.09 38.17
CA GLY A 663 -17.00 28.10 38.65
C GLY A 663 -16.48 29.54 38.66
N SER A 664 -15.24 29.80 38.21
CA SER A 664 -14.72 31.17 38.09
C SER A 664 -15.37 32.01 36.96
N SER A 665 -16.21 31.40 36.11
CA SER A 665 -16.92 32.05 35.01
C SER A 665 -18.42 31.75 35.05
N SER A 666 -19.24 32.76 35.36
CA SER A 666 -20.68 32.64 35.64
C SER A 666 -21.59 32.31 34.44
N GLY A 667 -21.03 31.90 33.30
CA GLY A 667 -21.79 31.54 32.10
C GLY A 667 -20.91 30.96 30.98
N ALA A 668 -21.47 30.01 30.22
CA ALA A 668 -20.92 29.46 28.97
C ALA A 668 -19.50 28.84 29.03
N GLY A 669 -19.25 27.87 29.93
CA GLY A 669 -17.94 27.20 30.09
C GLY A 669 -17.85 25.69 29.81
N ASN A 670 -18.98 24.98 29.62
CA ASN A 670 -19.12 23.51 29.69
C ASN A 670 -18.12 22.62 28.90
N VAL A 671 -17.38 23.16 27.93
CA VAL A 671 -16.37 22.39 27.17
C VAL A 671 -15.09 22.19 27.99
N ALA A 672 -14.60 23.25 28.65
CA ALA A 672 -13.36 23.19 29.43
C ALA A 672 -13.49 22.21 30.61
N ASP A 673 -14.59 22.29 31.37
CA ASP A 673 -14.88 21.37 32.48
C ASP A 673 -14.91 19.90 32.04
N ARG A 674 -15.42 19.60 30.84
CA ARG A 674 -15.46 18.23 30.28
C ARG A 674 -14.09 17.75 29.84
N VAL A 675 -13.31 18.61 29.18
CA VAL A 675 -11.92 18.32 28.78
C VAL A 675 -11.04 18.07 30.02
N LEU A 676 -11.19 18.90 31.06
CA LEU A 676 -10.53 18.73 32.36
C LEU A 676 -10.98 17.46 33.08
N ALA A 677 -12.29 17.15 33.10
CA ALA A 677 -12.79 15.90 33.65
C ALA A 677 -12.24 14.66 32.92
N GLN A 678 -12.09 14.71 31.59
CA GLN A 678 -11.47 13.61 30.85
C GLN A 678 -9.96 13.52 31.09
N LEU A 679 -9.24 14.66 31.17
CA LEU A 679 -7.82 14.67 31.53
C LEU A 679 -7.59 13.98 32.88
N LEU A 680 -8.37 14.32 33.90
CA LEU A 680 -8.32 13.66 35.21
C LEU A 680 -8.66 12.16 35.11
N THR A 681 -9.61 11.78 34.26
CA THR A 681 -10.01 10.37 34.05
C THR A 681 -8.91 9.54 33.38
N GLU A 682 -8.12 10.10 32.45
CA GLU A 682 -6.95 9.41 31.88
C GLU A 682 -5.78 9.33 32.88
N MET A 683 -5.60 10.33 33.76
CA MET A 683 -4.55 10.35 34.80
C MET A 683 -4.82 9.37 35.96
N ASP A 684 -6.09 9.24 36.35
CA ASP A 684 -6.58 8.29 37.36
C ASP A 684 -6.80 6.87 36.80
N GLY A 685 -6.53 6.66 35.49
CA GLY A 685 -7.02 5.54 34.70
C GLY A 685 -6.83 4.15 35.30
N ILE A 686 -7.82 3.28 35.05
CA ILE A 686 -7.84 1.87 35.48
C ILE A 686 -6.61 1.12 34.93
N GLU A 687 -6.15 1.48 33.73
CA GLU A 687 -4.84 1.12 33.22
C GLU A 687 -3.78 2.06 33.81
N GLN A 688 -2.89 1.53 34.65
CA GLN A 688 -1.72 2.27 35.12
C GLN A 688 -0.85 2.71 33.93
N LEU A 689 -0.52 4.00 33.87
CA LEU A 689 0.36 4.62 32.87
C LEU A 689 1.82 4.13 33.01
N LYS A 690 2.09 2.90 32.59
CA LYS A 690 3.44 2.31 32.60
C LYS A 690 4.32 3.05 31.59
N ASN A 691 5.40 3.66 32.09
CA ASN A 691 6.42 4.38 31.32
C ASN A 691 5.89 5.58 30.49
N VAL A 692 4.76 6.17 30.89
CA VAL A 692 4.25 7.43 30.33
C VAL A 692 4.25 8.48 31.43
N THR A 693 5.10 9.50 31.30
CA THR A 693 5.23 10.57 32.31
C THR A 693 4.57 11.85 31.80
N ILE A 694 3.85 12.53 32.69
CA ILE A 694 3.16 13.79 32.37
C ILE A 694 4.01 14.95 32.87
N LEU A 695 4.34 15.87 31.97
CA LEU A 695 5.02 17.12 32.28
C LEU A 695 4.11 18.28 31.87
N ALA A 696 3.88 19.23 32.77
CA ALA A 696 3.06 20.40 32.50
C ALA A 696 3.86 21.68 32.72
N ALA A 697 3.54 22.74 31.98
CA ALA A 697 4.05 24.08 32.21
C ALA A 697 2.88 25.07 32.40
N THR A 698 3.06 26.02 33.31
CA THR A 698 2.11 27.12 33.54
C THR A 698 2.84 28.41 33.87
N ASN A 699 2.23 29.54 33.52
CA ASN A 699 2.62 30.86 34.01
C ASN A 699 1.76 31.32 35.20
N ARG A 700 0.60 30.68 35.43
CA ARG A 700 -0.44 31.08 36.39
C ARG A 700 -0.93 29.91 37.25
N PRO A 701 -0.14 29.49 38.26
CA PRO A 701 -0.51 28.38 39.13
C PRO A 701 -1.65 28.73 40.10
N ASP A 702 -2.08 30.00 40.15
CA ASP A 702 -3.32 30.46 40.79
C ASP A 702 -4.59 29.99 40.10
N ARG A 703 -4.53 29.73 38.78
CA ARG A 703 -5.72 29.42 37.96
C ARG A 703 -6.04 27.93 37.85
N ILE A 704 -5.12 27.06 38.26
CA ILE A 704 -5.22 25.60 38.03
C ILE A 704 -6.18 24.96 39.04
N ASP A 705 -7.11 24.13 38.55
CA ASP A 705 -7.98 23.29 39.38
C ASP A 705 -7.15 22.44 40.34
N LYS A 706 -7.37 22.67 41.64
CA LYS A 706 -6.75 21.95 42.77
C LYS A 706 -6.97 20.43 42.71
N ALA A 707 -7.90 19.95 41.88
CA ALA A 707 -8.03 18.53 41.55
C ALA A 707 -6.79 17.93 40.85
N LEU A 708 -6.11 18.65 39.96
CA LEU A 708 -4.90 18.15 39.29
C LEU A 708 -3.74 17.97 40.26
N MET A 709 -3.66 18.85 41.26
CA MET A 709 -2.61 18.95 42.26
C MET A 709 -2.72 17.91 43.40
N ARG A 710 -3.57 16.89 43.24
CA ARG A 710 -3.75 15.82 44.24
C ARG A 710 -2.70 14.72 44.04
N PRO A 711 -2.17 14.11 45.12
CA PRO A 711 -1.31 12.94 45.03
C PRO A 711 -1.96 11.81 44.21
N GLY A 712 -1.16 11.14 43.37
CA GLY A 712 -1.59 10.18 42.37
C GLY A 712 -1.87 10.79 40.98
N ARG A 713 -1.65 12.10 40.79
CA ARG A 713 -1.86 12.86 39.53
C ARG A 713 -0.63 13.71 39.18
N ILE A 714 -0.57 14.97 39.62
CA ILE A 714 0.62 15.83 39.55
C ILE A 714 1.28 15.78 40.93
N ASP A 715 2.19 14.83 41.10
CA ASP A 715 2.84 14.54 42.39
C ASP A 715 3.97 15.51 42.72
N ARG A 716 4.58 16.12 41.70
CA ARG A 716 5.74 17.01 41.85
C ARG A 716 5.46 18.39 41.27
N ILE A 717 5.61 19.41 42.11
CA ILE A 717 5.57 20.81 41.70
C ILE A 717 7.00 21.36 41.74
N ILE A 718 7.45 21.99 40.65
CA ILE A 718 8.80 22.56 40.55
C ILE A 718 8.67 24.04 40.15
N TYR A 719 9.12 24.92 41.04
CA TYR A 719 9.29 26.33 40.73
C TYR A 719 10.53 26.53 39.84
N VAL A 720 10.38 27.30 38.78
CA VAL A 720 11.46 27.78 37.93
C VAL A 720 11.64 29.28 38.19
N PRO A 721 12.70 29.68 38.93
CA PRO A 721 12.92 31.07 39.31
C PRO A 721 13.39 31.95 38.13
N LEU A 722 13.52 33.25 38.40
CA LEU A 722 14.29 34.18 37.56
C LEU A 722 15.78 33.77 37.51
N PRO A 723 16.53 34.13 36.46
CA PRO A 723 17.94 33.76 36.34
C PRO A 723 18.82 34.60 37.29
N ASP A 724 19.49 33.90 38.22
CA ASP A 724 20.56 34.46 39.06
C ASP A 724 21.72 35.03 38.23
N ALA A 725 22.56 35.89 38.81
CA ALA A 725 23.71 36.48 38.11
C ALA A 725 24.66 35.46 37.43
N ALA A 726 24.81 34.26 38.02
CA ALA A 726 25.54 33.16 37.39
C ALA A 726 24.80 32.59 36.16
N THR A 727 23.51 32.28 36.31
CA THR A 727 22.62 31.85 35.22
C THR A 727 22.57 32.88 34.08
N ARG A 728 22.54 34.19 34.38
CA ARG A 728 22.59 35.26 33.37
C ARG A 728 23.91 35.30 32.61
N ARG A 729 25.05 35.09 33.29
CA ARG A 729 26.37 34.95 32.65
C ARG A 729 26.38 33.82 31.64
N GLU A 730 25.82 32.66 31.99
CA GLU A 730 25.73 31.51 31.08
C GLU A 730 24.80 31.78 29.90
N ILE A 731 23.62 32.39 30.12
CA ILE A 731 22.69 32.77 29.04
C ILE A 731 23.36 33.75 28.05
N LEU A 732 24.05 34.78 28.55
CA LEU A 732 24.80 35.71 27.71
C LEU A 732 25.91 34.99 26.94
N ASN A 733 26.74 34.19 27.61
CA ASN A 733 27.80 33.39 26.96
C ASN A 733 27.24 32.50 25.83
N LEU A 734 26.09 31.85 26.02
CA LEU A 734 25.45 31.01 25.00
C LEU A 734 24.98 31.82 23.78
N GLN A 735 24.43 33.03 23.98
CA GLN A 735 24.12 33.92 22.85
C GLN A 735 25.39 34.45 22.16
N PHE A 736 26.45 34.70 22.93
CA PHE A 736 27.71 35.26 22.43
C PHE A 736 28.52 34.23 21.59
N HIS A 737 28.25 32.93 21.71
CA HIS A 737 28.75 31.92 20.76
C HIS A 737 28.05 32.01 19.38
N SER A 738 26.87 32.64 19.31
CA SER A 738 26.06 32.78 18.07
C SER A 738 26.11 34.18 17.46
N MET A 739 26.68 35.17 18.16
CA MET A 739 26.70 36.58 17.74
C MET A 739 28.14 37.14 17.81
N PRO A 740 28.69 37.72 16.73
CA PRO A 740 30.01 38.33 16.77
C PRO A 740 29.97 39.66 17.54
N ILE A 741 30.84 39.81 18.52
CA ILE A 741 30.82 40.92 19.50
C ILE A 741 32.22 41.53 19.61
N ASN A 742 32.29 42.85 19.76
CA ASN A 742 33.55 43.56 19.96
C ASN A 742 34.05 43.40 21.41
N ASN A 743 35.38 43.34 21.60
CA ASN A 743 36.05 43.18 22.91
C ASN A 743 35.78 44.32 23.91
N GLU A 744 35.13 45.41 23.48
CA GLU A 744 34.66 46.52 24.30
C GLU A 744 33.43 46.18 25.19
N VAL A 745 32.80 45.02 25.00
CA VAL A 745 31.60 44.61 25.75
C VAL A 745 31.98 43.76 26.95
N ASP A 746 31.93 44.34 28.16
CA ASP A 746 32.08 43.57 29.40
C ASP A 746 30.78 42.84 29.79
N LEU A 747 30.89 41.52 29.93
CA LEU A 747 29.84 40.65 30.44
C LEU A 747 29.37 41.05 31.85
N ASN A 748 30.28 41.51 32.73
CA ASN A 748 29.95 41.76 34.14
C ASN A 748 29.09 43.01 34.31
N GLU A 749 29.38 44.07 33.56
CA GLU A 749 28.53 45.26 33.45
C GLU A 749 27.10 44.91 32.96
N LEU A 750 26.97 44.06 31.93
CA LEU A 750 25.66 43.60 31.45
C LEU A 750 24.91 42.76 32.50
N ILE A 751 25.59 41.89 33.25
CA ILE A 751 24.98 41.07 34.32
C ILE A 751 24.44 41.93 35.46
N LEU A 752 25.09 43.05 35.78
CA LEU A 752 24.63 44.03 36.77
C LEU A 752 23.41 44.81 36.27
N GLN A 753 23.39 45.20 34.99
CA GLN A 753 22.28 45.96 34.39
C GLN A 753 21.02 45.10 34.12
N THR A 754 21.13 43.78 34.13
CA THR A 754 20.04 42.84 33.78
C THR A 754 19.40 42.10 34.96
N ASP A 755 19.52 42.60 36.21
CA ASP A 755 19.16 41.80 37.40
C ASP A 755 17.69 41.34 37.49
N THR A 756 16.76 42.13 36.97
CA THR A 756 15.32 41.82 36.95
C THR A 756 14.83 41.15 35.67
N TYR A 757 15.71 40.81 34.73
CA TYR A 757 15.34 40.33 33.40
C TYR A 757 15.17 38.80 33.38
N SER A 758 14.10 38.31 32.73
CA SER A 758 13.96 36.89 32.39
C SER A 758 14.93 36.47 31.27
N GLY A 759 15.20 35.17 31.15
CA GLY A 759 16.08 34.65 30.09
C GLY A 759 15.64 35.05 28.67
N ALA A 760 14.34 35.11 28.41
CA ALA A 760 13.80 35.58 27.13
C ALA A 760 14.03 37.08 26.90
N GLU A 761 14.01 37.91 27.94
CA GLU A 761 14.29 39.36 27.84
C GLU A 761 15.79 39.62 27.63
N ILE A 762 16.69 38.83 28.25
CA ILE A 762 18.14 38.88 27.99
C ILE A 762 18.43 38.53 26.52
N ILE A 763 17.78 37.48 25.98
CA ILE A 763 17.87 37.12 24.57
C ILE A 763 17.28 38.22 23.67
N ALA A 764 16.21 38.91 24.10
CA ALA A 764 15.64 40.05 23.38
C ALA A 764 16.62 41.24 23.34
N VAL A 765 17.28 41.59 24.46
CA VAL A 765 18.34 42.63 24.50
C VAL A 765 19.47 42.29 23.51
N CYS A 766 19.92 41.04 23.47
CA CYS A 766 20.97 40.63 22.53
C CYS A 766 20.54 40.75 21.05
N ARG A 767 19.28 40.39 20.75
CA ARG A 767 18.71 40.54 19.40
C ARG A 767 18.50 42.00 19.01
N GLU A 768 18.01 42.82 19.92
CA GLU A 768 17.81 44.26 19.71
C GLU A 768 19.16 44.96 19.46
N ALA A 769 20.20 44.63 20.25
CA ALA A 769 21.55 45.13 20.02
C ALA A 769 22.14 44.70 18.67
N ALA A 770 21.80 43.49 18.18
CA ALA A 770 22.19 43.04 16.85
C ALA A 770 21.39 43.71 15.72
N LEU A 771 20.09 44.00 15.94
CA LEU A 771 19.27 44.75 14.98
C LEU A 771 19.75 46.20 14.86
N LEU A 772 20.02 46.88 15.98
CA LEU A 772 20.57 48.23 16.00
C LEU A 772 21.94 48.31 15.30
N ALA A 773 22.78 47.28 15.42
CA ALA A 773 24.04 47.20 14.66
C ALA A 773 23.80 47.13 13.14
N LEU A 774 22.77 46.41 12.70
CA LEU A 774 22.39 46.26 11.29
C LEU A 774 21.62 47.47 10.72
N GLU A 775 20.95 48.25 11.58
CA GLU A 775 20.33 49.53 11.22
C GLU A 775 21.38 50.63 11.01
N GLU A 776 22.48 50.61 11.77
CA GLU A 776 23.63 51.50 11.53
C GLU A 776 24.43 51.11 10.29
N ASP A 777 24.71 49.81 10.10
CA ASP A 777 25.39 49.27 8.91
C ASP A 777 24.93 47.83 8.62
N ILE A 778 24.30 47.63 7.46
CA ILE A 778 23.82 46.31 6.97
C ILE A 778 24.99 45.31 6.80
N THR A 779 26.23 45.81 6.69
CA THR A 779 27.48 45.01 6.61
C THR A 779 28.25 44.92 7.94
N ALA A 780 27.64 45.33 9.06
CA ALA A 780 28.26 45.26 10.39
C ALA A 780 28.68 43.84 10.80
N ASN A 781 29.99 43.63 10.95
CA ASN A 781 30.56 42.33 11.32
C ASN A 781 30.58 42.06 12.84
N CYS A 782 30.23 43.03 13.69
CA CYS A 782 30.24 42.86 15.15
C CYS A 782 29.31 43.83 15.88
N VAL A 783 28.76 43.40 17.03
CA VAL A 783 27.96 44.24 17.93
C VAL A 783 28.88 44.99 18.91
N MET A 784 28.67 46.30 19.06
CA MET A 784 29.42 47.20 19.95
C MET A 784 28.66 47.52 21.23
N LYS A 785 29.36 48.01 22.26
CA LYS A 785 28.77 48.38 23.57
C LYS A 785 27.62 49.39 23.44
N ARG A 786 27.70 50.35 22.51
CA ARG A 786 26.64 51.34 22.26
C ARG A 786 25.28 50.71 21.95
N HIS A 787 25.25 49.64 21.15
CA HIS A 787 24.00 48.97 20.75
C HIS A 787 23.35 48.26 21.95
N PHE A 788 24.15 47.65 22.82
CA PHE A 788 23.64 47.06 24.08
C PHE A 788 23.07 48.13 25.03
N THR A 789 23.75 49.28 25.17
CA THR A 789 23.24 50.38 26.00
C THR A 789 21.90 50.93 25.50
N GLN A 790 21.73 51.04 24.17
CA GLN A 790 20.47 51.45 23.56
C GLN A 790 19.40 50.35 23.67
N ALA A 791 19.73 49.09 23.41
CA ALA A 791 18.83 47.95 23.55
C ALA A 791 18.27 47.79 24.98
N LEU A 792 19.08 48.05 26.01
CA LEU A 792 18.65 48.07 27.42
C LEU A 792 17.71 49.25 27.76
N SER A 793 17.67 50.29 26.94
CA SER A 793 16.67 51.37 27.07
C SER A 793 15.33 51.01 26.39
N THR A 794 15.37 50.22 25.30
CA THR A 794 14.17 49.75 24.59
C THR A 794 13.49 48.58 25.31
N VAL A 795 14.27 47.56 25.72
CA VAL A 795 13.77 46.30 26.28
C VAL A 795 13.69 46.41 27.80
N THR A 796 12.60 47.00 28.30
CA THR A 796 12.35 47.09 29.75
C THR A 796 11.84 45.77 30.35
N PRO A 797 12.22 45.43 31.60
CA PRO A 797 11.81 44.20 32.28
C PRO A 797 10.32 44.23 32.61
N ARG A 798 9.57 43.21 32.18
CA ARG A 798 8.09 43.18 32.23
C ARG A 798 7.50 42.63 33.53
N LEU A 799 8.34 42.30 34.51
CA LEU A 799 7.99 41.58 35.73
C LEU A 799 7.97 42.52 36.95
N PRO A 800 6.78 42.92 37.45
CA PRO A 800 6.68 43.76 38.63
C PRO A 800 6.96 42.96 39.92
N GLU A 801 7.51 43.63 40.94
CA GLU A 801 7.79 43.02 42.25
C GLU A 801 6.58 42.30 42.87
N SER A 802 5.36 42.82 42.65
CA SER A 802 4.13 42.20 43.15
C SER A 802 3.90 40.79 42.60
N LEU A 803 4.30 40.54 41.35
CA LEU A 803 4.21 39.21 40.74
C LEU A 803 5.35 38.30 41.19
N ARG A 804 6.54 38.85 41.47
CA ARG A 804 7.64 38.11 42.10
C ARG A 804 7.24 37.61 43.50
N ARG A 805 6.76 38.51 44.36
CA ARG A 805 6.27 38.17 45.70
C ARG A 805 5.12 37.18 45.65
N PHE A 806 4.22 37.28 44.65
CA PHE A 806 3.19 36.26 44.44
C PHE A 806 3.76 34.84 44.19
N TYR A 807 4.83 34.68 43.41
CA TYR A 807 5.45 33.37 43.21
C TYR A 807 6.17 32.86 44.47
N GLU A 808 6.81 33.75 45.23
CA GLU A 808 7.46 33.45 46.51
C GLU A 808 6.39 33.03 47.57
N ASP A 809 5.32 33.82 47.73
CA ASP A 809 4.12 33.49 48.51
C ASP A 809 3.51 32.13 48.12
N TYR A 810 3.41 31.84 46.82
CA TYR A 810 2.86 30.57 46.32
C TYR A 810 3.80 29.39 46.61
N GLN A 811 5.10 29.61 46.54
CA GLN A 811 6.13 28.62 46.86
C GLN A 811 6.11 28.24 48.35
N GLU A 812 5.86 29.20 49.24
CA GLU A 812 5.63 28.91 50.66
C GLU A 812 4.27 28.20 50.88
N LYS A 813 3.18 28.77 50.36
CA LYS A 813 1.80 28.28 50.60
C LYS A 813 1.50 26.92 49.97
N SER A 814 2.22 26.53 48.91
CA SER A 814 2.05 25.21 48.28
C SER A 814 2.67 24.07 49.09
N GLY A 815 3.50 24.36 50.10
CA GLY A 815 3.93 23.41 51.14
C GLY A 815 4.77 22.21 50.67
N LEU A 816 5.08 22.12 49.37
CA LEU A 816 5.69 20.96 48.71
C LEU A 816 7.20 21.15 48.45
N HIS A 817 7.86 21.88 49.34
CA HIS A 817 9.32 21.84 49.47
C HIS A 817 9.78 20.60 50.25
N THR A 818 11.01 20.16 49.96
CA THR A 818 11.75 19.11 50.69
C THR A 818 11.02 17.78 50.87
N LEU A 819 10.99 17.01 49.77
CA LEU A 819 11.59 15.66 49.71
C LEU A 819 12.01 15.41 48.26
#